data_AF-A0A9P1FY25-F1
#
_entry.id   AF-A0A9P1FY25-F1
#
_cell.length_a   1.000
_cell.length_b   1.000
_cell.length_c   1.000
_cell.angle_alpha   90.00
_cell.angle_beta   90.00
_cell.angle_gamma   90.00
#
_symmetry.space_group_name_H-M   'P 1'
#
loop_
_entity.id
_entity.type
_entity.pdbx_description
1 polymer ?
#
loop_
_entity_poly.entity_id
_entity_poly.type
_entity_poly.pdbx_seq_one_letter_code
_entity_poly.pdbx_strand_id
1 'polypeptide(L)'
;MAADQWKAAFLAVCLRSDFQPLTELLAKDDRSIGINEASIDWEGVFLTPLFVASLLRLEDQLPQLVAAGADPNAQCFYEGLLCSPLHAAALHCDTAVLTALIEAKADINAKAEASAVEGEEDLAHGLSDCHALHVLIIRDVFCEEAYRLLMRSGLRLSAPCRSKDGEEISGLLLPRLLSNTRATEERLDKLLGDEVQLIIRSPGLAYALNDFLEVISHLRREYNVTYRCASDIDFKLLDEAPSANAGLDEEPSTALLFAAQVGSSEAVRLLLYAGAQAAQTVRWSVPMGHGRMVLPAQAVHLACLRGDVVMVEQLLFFGISPEICCVGKVYSADDFRAEKELEVWSDLTLMHLAVLSHAYDLVATLVQMDCHLETSAKRQVGGSTLQVTPLHMAVLLEDAKGCSSLMDHGAEVSETIREAAFARRSLREMFGGSSPISLEDWVTAILQGQEALQELLEQRTNLDKAFEWPRDMESSRALLEGKTLSSPELTERLQTLSTGRTYFEGLRPVHLALLFDQPWALQRLVAAGAAFDKVEGVVPVREILVDPPGDPLLHGMDLDVVMLCVRAGTLEMLQFLYEQQLLPDVNSKLPLVPDITPPFWPWKVEGLGEELLWAWRGLTPLTLALLHGRGDVALLLVRLGADLLSQLDHIAIEAPKHYSVTDNCFRGLTALHLCALLDLNAIAHALLLSECSGDVPFVFPNETRPPQFKELLGAVCQQLWATMESDGNPEKEPWLWRDLTPLHLSLVAKNYVTADVLIEASTPDTLDILCSRKDVENDSEISYSALLLAFEHRRKDLHRKIAKRSC
;
A
#
# COMPACT_ATOMS: atom_id res chain seq x y z
N MET A 1 -58.67 41.33 -26.27
CA MET A 1 -57.59 42.31 -26.05
C MET A 1 -56.22 41.64 -26.01
N ALA A 2 -55.92 40.74 -25.06
CA ALA A 2 -54.61 40.06 -25.01
C ALA A 2 -54.40 39.05 -26.16
N ALA A 3 -55.39 38.19 -26.46
CA ALA A 3 -55.34 37.26 -27.60
C ALA A 3 -55.20 37.96 -28.96
N ASP A 4 -55.83 39.13 -29.14
CA ASP A 4 -55.73 39.94 -30.36
C ASP A 4 -54.32 40.53 -30.56
N GLN A 5 -53.61 40.84 -29.47
CA GLN A 5 -52.22 41.32 -29.50
C GLN A 5 -51.26 40.20 -29.92
N TRP A 6 -51.42 38.99 -29.35
CA TRP A 6 -50.67 37.81 -29.78
C TRP A 6 -50.92 37.49 -31.26
N LYS A 7 -52.18 37.53 -31.70
CA LYS A 7 -52.56 37.33 -33.11
C LYS A 7 -51.90 38.36 -34.03
N ALA A 8 -51.93 39.65 -33.66
CA ALA A 8 -51.30 40.71 -34.44
C ALA A 8 -49.77 40.58 -34.52
N ALA A 9 -49.13 40.20 -33.42
CA ALA A 9 -47.68 40.00 -33.37
C ALA A 9 -47.25 38.83 -34.26
N PHE A 10 -47.92 37.68 -34.17
CA PHE A 10 -47.59 36.54 -35.02
C PHE A 10 -47.99 36.73 -36.49
N LEU A 11 -49.08 37.44 -36.80
CA LEU A 11 -49.38 37.83 -38.19
C LEU A 11 -48.29 38.74 -38.78
N ALA A 12 -47.69 39.63 -37.97
CA ALA A 12 -46.55 40.44 -38.41
C ALA A 12 -45.30 39.59 -38.70
N VAL A 13 -45.04 38.58 -37.86
CA VAL A 13 -43.97 37.60 -38.10
C VAL A 13 -44.24 36.78 -39.38
N CYS A 14 -45.43 36.20 -39.53
CA CYS A 14 -45.80 35.36 -40.68
C CYS A 14 -45.81 36.13 -42.01
N LEU A 15 -46.37 37.35 -42.05
CA LEU A 15 -46.58 38.08 -43.31
C LEU A 15 -45.44 39.03 -43.68
N ARG A 16 -44.68 39.53 -42.68
CA ARG A 16 -43.68 40.58 -42.89
C ARG A 16 -42.30 40.24 -42.35
N SER A 17 -42.14 39.06 -41.74
CA SER A 17 -40.91 38.66 -41.04
C SER A 17 -40.47 39.68 -39.99
N ASP A 18 -41.44 40.41 -39.40
CA ASP A 18 -41.19 41.45 -38.40
C ASP A 18 -41.34 40.86 -36.99
N PHE A 19 -40.21 40.68 -36.31
CA PHE A 19 -40.13 40.10 -34.95
C PHE A 19 -40.26 41.16 -33.84
N GLN A 20 -40.26 42.45 -34.18
CA GLN A 20 -40.32 43.53 -33.20
C GLN A 20 -41.62 43.49 -32.37
N PRO A 21 -42.82 43.29 -32.96
CA PRO A 21 -44.07 43.19 -32.19
C PRO A 21 -44.09 41.98 -31.24
N LEU A 22 -43.44 40.88 -31.62
CA LEU A 22 -43.37 39.67 -30.78
C LEU A 22 -42.45 39.88 -29.58
N THR A 23 -41.26 40.44 -29.82
CA THR A 23 -40.28 40.74 -28.75
C THR A 23 -40.78 41.78 -27.76
N GLU A 24 -41.47 42.82 -28.23
CA GLU A 24 -42.12 43.82 -27.35
C GLU A 24 -43.25 43.23 -26.50
N LEU A 25 -43.92 42.20 -26.99
CA LEU A 25 -45.01 41.52 -26.28
C LEU A 25 -44.45 40.53 -25.24
N LEU A 26 -43.38 39.80 -25.58
CA LEU A 26 -42.66 38.93 -24.65
C LEU A 26 -41.94 39.69 -23.52
N ALA A 27 -41.56 40.96 -23.76
CA ALA A 27 -40.93 41.82 -22.75
C ALA A 27 -41.89 42.33 -21.66
N LYS A 28 -43.22 42.23 -21.83
CA LYS A 28 -44.21 42.67 -20.84
C LYS A 28 -44.34 41.64 -19.71
N ASP A 29 -44.66 42.10 -18.50
CA ASP A 29 -44.79 41.23 -17.31
C ASP A 29 -46.10 40.43 -17.25
N ASP A 30 -47.12 40.83 -18.02
CA ASP A 30 -48.45 40.21 -18.01
C ASP A 30 -48.58 39.05 -19.03
N ARG A 31 -47.69 38.06 -18.89
CA ARG A 31 -47.40 37.07 -19.94
C ARG A 31 -48.47 35.99 -20.14
N SER A 32 -49.24 35.68 -19.10
CA SER A 32 -50.07 34.46 -19.03
C SER A 32 -51.48 34.54 -19.63
N ILE A 33 -51.95 35.74 -20.01
CA ILE A 33 -53.37 35.94 -20.36
C ILE A 33 -53.58 35.73 -21.86
N GLY A 34 -54.22 34.61 -22.24
CA GLY A 34 -54.83 34.40 -23.55
C GLY A 34 -53.90 33.97 -24.69
N ILE A 35 -52.66 33.54 -24.41
CA ILE A 35 -51.71 33.05 -25.43
C ILE A 35 -52.23 31.80 -26.16
N ASN A 36 -52.86 30.85 -25.45
CA ASN A 36 -53.44 29.64 -26.05
C ASN A 36 -54.79 29.92 -26.74
N GLU A 37 -55.46 31.01 -26.39
CA GLU A 37 -56.71 31.46 -27.02
C GLU A 37 -56.45 32.26 -28.31
N ALA A 38 -55.19 32.65 -28.56
CA ALA A 38 -54.78 33.39 -29.74
C ALA A 38 -54.73 32.48 -30.97
N SER A 39 -55.90 32.18 -31.52
CA SER A 39 -56.03 31.40 -32.74
C SER A 39 -55.69 32.25 -33.97
N ILE A 40 -54.55 31.94 -34.59
CA ILE A 40 -54.05 32.57 -35.81
C ILE A 40 -54.66 31.82 -36.99
N ASP A 41 -55.39 32.55 -37.84
CA ASP A 41 -55.89 32.01 -39.11
C ASP A 41 -54.76 32.13 -40.13
N TRP A 42 -54.16 30.98 -40.47
CA TRP A 42 -53.12 30.86 -41.48
C TRP A 42 -53.63 29.90 -42.55
N GLU A 43 -53.89 30.41 -43.76
CA GLU A 43 -54.40 29.63 -44.90
C GLU A 43 -55.74 28.91 -44.63
N GLY A 44 -56.62 29.50 -43.80
CA GLY A 44 -57.91 28.92 -43.44
C GLY A 44 -57.83 27.91 -42.29
N VAL A 45 -56.68 27.83 -41.63
CA VAL A 45 -56.41 26.89 -40.54
C VAL A 45 -56.05 27.63 -39.26
N PHE A 46 -56.63 27.19 -38.15
CA PHE A 46 -56.49 27.80 -36.84
C PHE A 46 -55.31 27.22 -36.07
N LEU A 47 -54.25 28.01 -35.89
CA LEU A 47 -52.99 27.60 -35.25
C LEU A 47 -52.72 28.40 -33.97
N THR A 48 -52.07 27.77 -32.99
CA THR A 48 -51.60 28.47 -31.77
C THR A 48 -50.27 29.19 -32.02
N PRO A 49 -49.94 30.22 -31.23
CA PRO A 49 -48.68 30.95 -31.39
C PRO A 49 -47.44 30.06 -31.27
N LEU A 50 -47.47 29.08 -30.36
CA LEU A 50 -46.37 28.13 -30.19
C LEU A 50 -46.24 27.19 -31.39
N PHE A 51 -47.36 26.72 -31.95
CA PHE A 51 -47.36 25.90 -33.17
C PHE A 51 -46.75 26.65 -34.36
N VAL A 52 -47.11 27.92 -34.53
CA VAL A 52 -46.53 28.79 -35.56
C VAL A 52 -45.03 29.02 -35.33
N ALA A 53 -44.62 29.25 -34.08
CA ALA A 53 -43.20 29.38 -33.74
C ALA A 53 -42.40 28.11 -34.07
N SER A 54 -42.97 26.93 -33.85
CA SER A 54 -42.36 25.65 -34.23
C SER A 54 -42.27 25.46 -35.76
N LEU A 55 -43.31 25.84 -36.52
CA LEU A 55 -43.27 25.82 -37.99
C LEU A 55 -42.21 26.77 -38.56
N LEU A 56 -42.10 27.97 -37.97
CA LEU A 56 -41.17 29.02 -38.39
C LEU A 56 -39.74 28.86 -37.84
N ARG A 57 -39.48 27.78 -37.08
CA ARG A 57 -38.15 27.45 -36.54
C ARG A 57 -37.58 28.51 -35.60
N LEU A 58 -38.42 29.05 -34.72
CA LEU A 58 -38.07 30.14 -33.80
C LEU A 58 -37.57 29.61 -32.45
N GLU A 59 -36.49 28.84 -32.46
CA GLU A 59 -35.93 28.17 -31.28
C GLU A 59 -35.72 29.10 -30.07
N ASP A 60 -35.15 30.30 -30.29
CA ASP A 60 -34.86 31.29 -29.23
C ASP A 60 -36.13 31.83 -28.52
N GLN A 61 -37.28 31.76 -29.20
CA GLN A 61 -38.54 32.31 -28.71
C GLN A 61 -39.41 31.24 -28.04
N LEU A 62 -39.18 29.95 -28.28
CA LEU A 62 -39.96 28.86 -27.68
C LEU A 62 -39.90 28.85 -26.14
N PRO A 63 -38.74 28.99 -25.47
CA PRO A 63 -38.69 29.05 -24.01
C PRO A 63 -39.47 30.25 -23.46
N GLN A 64 -39.46 31.37 -24.17
CA GLN A 64 -40.16 32.59 -23.74
C GLN A 64 -41.67 32.46 -23.90
N LEU A 65 -42.14 31.80 -24.96
CA LEU A 65 -43.55 31.51 -25.20
C LEU A 65 -44.09 30.51 -24.16
N VAL A 66 -43.32 29.47 -23.84
CA VAL A 66 -43.67 28.49 -22.80
C VAL A 66 -43.67 29.16 -21.42
N ALA A 67 -42.69 30.03 -21.12
CA ALA A 67 -42.68 30.83 -19.90
C ALA A 67 -43.85 31.83 -19.82
N ALA A 68 -44.42 32.22 -20.97
CA ALA A 68 -45.64 32.99 -21.07
C ALA A 68 -46.93 32.14 -20.95
N GLY A 69 -46.82 30.84 -20.69
CA GLY A 69 -47.97 29.94 -20.50
C GLY A 69 -48.50 29.32 -21.79
N ALA A 70 -47.74 29.36 -22.89
CA ALA A 70 -48.08 28.59 -24.08
C ALA A 70 -48.09 27.09 -23.75
N ASP A 71 -49.13 26.38 -24.19
CA ASP A 71 -49.25 24.94 -24.01
C ASP A 71 -48.44 24.19 -25.09
N PRO A 72 -47.35 23.47 -24.74
CA PRO A 72 -46.56 22.69 -25.69
C PRO A 72 -47.31 21.51 -26.31
N ASN A 73 -48.49 21.18 -25.78
CA ASN A 73 -49.34 20.07 -26.25
C ASN A 73 -50.56 20.51 -27.04
N ALA A 74 -50.70 21.82 -27.31
CA ALA A 74 -51.84 22.34 -28.04
C ALA A 74 -51.91 21.76 -29.47
N GLN A 75 -52.91 20.93 -29.72
CA GLN A 75 -53.11 20.35 -31.04
C GLN A 75 -53.72 21.36 -32.00
N CYS A 76 -53.13 21.48 -33.19
CA CYS A 76 -53.59 22.32 -34.27
C CYS A 76 -53.81 21.46 -35.51
N PHE A 77 -54.81 21.82 -36.32
CA PHE A 77 -54.94 21.20 -37.64
C PHE A 77 -53.81 21.72 -38.53
N TYR A 78 -53.11 20.85 -39.23
CA TYR A 78 -52.04 21.23 -40.16
C TYR A 78 -51.87 20.14 -41.22
N GLU A 79 -51.97 20.51 -42.50
CA GLU A 79 -51.81 19.59 -43.64
C GLU A 79 -52.66 18.30 -43.56
N GLY A 80 -53.91 18.40 -43.07
CA GLY A 80 -54.82 17.25 -42.98
C GLY A 80 -54.72 16.43 -41.69
N LEU A 81 -53.79 16.78 -40.78
CA LEU A 81 -53.59 16.09 -39.51
C LEU A 81 -53.84 17.04 -38.33
N LEU A 82 -54.45 16.54 -37.27
CA LEU A 82 -54.48 17.20 -35.97
C LEU A 82 -53.17 16.88 -35.23
N CYS A 83 -52.25 17.84 -35.18
CA CYS A 83 -50.87 17.66 -34.77
C CYS A 83 -50.49 18.59 -33.62
N SER A 84 -49.58 18.15 -32.73
CA SER A 84 -48.95 19.03 -31.73
C SER A 84 -47.74 19.79 -32.32
N PRO A 85 -47.23 20.86 -31.68
CA PRO A 85 -46.03 21.57 -32.11
C PRO A 85 -44.81 20.65 -32.30
N LEU A 86 -44.72 19.56 -31.51
CA LEU A 86 -43.67 18.54 -31.64
C LEU A 86 -43.72 17.81 -32.99
N HIS A 87 -44.92 17.51 -33.50
CA HIS A 87 -45.09 16.89 -34.83
C HIS A 87 -44.65 17.82 -35.95
N ALA A 88 -44.99 19.11 -35.86
CA ALA A 88 -44.57 20.12 -36.81
C ALA A 88 -43.05 20.30 -36.82
N ALA A 89 -42.42 20.36 -35.63
CA ALA A 89 -40.97 20.41 -35.49
C ALA A 89 -40.29 19.17 -36.10
N ALA A 90 -40.87 17.98 -35.88
CA ALA A 90 -40.36 16.73 -36.45
C ALA A 90 -40.37 16.77 -37.98
N LEU A 91 -41.49 17.18 -38.61
CA LEU A 91 -41.62 17.28 -40.08
C LEU A 91 -40.55 18.16 -40.75
N HIS A 92 -40.13 19.21 -40.05
CA HIS A 92 -39.09 20.12 -40.52
C HIS A 92 -37.67 19.65 -40.22
N CYS A 93 -37.52 18.53 -39.51
CA CYS A 93 -36.24 17.95 -39.08
C CYS A 93 -35.39 18.94 -38.27
N ASP A 94 -36.05 19.82 -37.50
CA ASP A 94 -35.38 20.87 -36.74
C ASP A 94 -35.08 20.38 -35.32
N THR A 95 -33.83 19.94 -35.12
CA THR A 95 -33.38 19.35 -33.86
C THR A 95 -33.33 20.37 -32.71
N ALA A 96 -33.09 21.65 -32.99
CA ALA A 96 -33.05 22.69 -31.98
C ALA A 96 -34.46 23.00 -31.44
N VAL A 97 -35.44 23.13 -32.34
CA VAL A 97 -36.86 23.27 -31.98
C VAL A 97 -37.38 22.04 -31.24
N LEU A 98 -37.04 20.83 -31.71
CA LEU A 98 -37.40 19.58 -31.03
C LEU A 98 -36.84 19.52 -29.61
N THR A 99 -35.57 19.88 -29.43
CA THR A 99 -34.92 19.93 -28.11
C THR A 99 -35.64 20.93 -27.20
N ALA A 100 -35.89 22.15 -27.68
CA ALA A 100 -36.57 23.19 -26.91
C ALA A 100 -38.00 22.77 -26.49
N LEU A 101 -38.74 22.08 -27.36
CA LEU A 101 -40.08 21.57 -27.04
C LEU A 101 -40.05 20.43 -26.02
N ILE A 102 -39.07 19.51 -26.11
CA ILE A 102 -38.88 18.42 -25.15
C ILE A 102 -38.50 18.99 -23.77
N GLU A 103 -37.58 19.96 -23.73
CA GLU A 103 -37.21 20.68 -22.49
C GLU A 103 -38.40 21.43 -21.90
N ALA A 104 -39.29 21.94 -22.75
CA ALA A 104 -40.56 22.55 -22.36
C ALA A 104 -41.64 21.55 -21.89
N LYS A 105 -41.31 20.25 -21.77
CA LYS A 105 -42.24 19.17 -21.38
C LYS A 105 -43.40 18.97 -22.35
N ALA A 106 -43.15 19.14 -23.65
CA ALA A 106 -44.04 18.61 -24.66
C ALA A 106 -44.23 17.10 -24.44
N ASP A 107 -45.46 16.61 -24.58
CA ASP A 107 -45.80 15.20 -24.56
C ASP A 107 -45.26 14.57 -25.83
N ILE A 108 -44.17 13.83 -25.63
CA ILE A 108 -43.44 13.10 -26.66
C ILE A 108 -44.32 12.00 -27.29
N ASN A 109 -45.29 11.48 -26.53
CA ASN A 109 -46.24 10.46 -26.98
C ASN A 109 -47.57 11.06 -27.48
N ALA A 110 -47.63 12.37 -27.69
CA ALA A 110 -48.80 13.02 -28.28
C ALA A 110 -49.14 12.30 -29.60
N LYS A 111 -50.42 11.95 -29.76
CA LYS A 111 -50.92 11.27 -30.94
C LYS A 111 -51.50 12.29 -31.91
N ALA A 112 -51.09 12.21 -33.17
CA ALA A 112 -51.74 12.89 -34.27
C ALA A 112 -52.93 12.07 -34.77
N GLU A 113 -54.03 12.75 -35.07
CA GLU A 113 -55.24 12.16 -35.63
C GLU A 113 -55.46 12.67 -37.06
N ALA A 114 -55.71 11.76 -38.00
CA ALA A 114 -56.21 12.14 -39.30
C ALA A 114 -57.67 12.61 -39.13
N SER A 115 -57.94 13.88 -39.43
CA SER A 115 -59.30 14.38 -39.35
C SER A 115 -60.06 13.94 -40.61
N ALA A 116 -61.21 13.30 -40.43
CA ALA A 116 -62.11 12.93 -41.52
C ALA A 116 -62.79 14.18 -42.09
N VAL A 117 -62.06 14.99 -42.87
CA VAL A 117 -62.69 16.03 -43.69
C VAL A 117 -63.29 15.34 -44.91
N GLU A 118 -64.61 15.35 -45.01
CA GLU A 118 -65.34 14.90 -46.19
C GLU A 118 -64.92 15.75 -47.40
N GLY A 119 -64.15 15.18 -48.34
CA GLY A 119 -63.95 15.79 -49.67
C GLY A 119 -62.52 15.89 -50.21
N GLU A 120 -61.47 15.58 -49.44
CA GLU A 120 -60.10 15.45 -49.98
C GLU A 120 -59.66 13.98 -49.93
N GLU A 121 -59.70 13.30 -51.08
CA GLU A 121 -59.41 11.86 -51.20
C GLU A 121 -57.92 11.49 -51.09
N ASP A 122 -56.99 12.44 -50.97
CA ASP A 122 -55.57 12.15 -51.26
C ASP A 122 -54.53 12.36 -50.14
N LEU A 123 -54.85 12.85 -48.93
CA LEU A 123 -53.77 13.25 -48.00
C LEU A 123 -53.91 12.84 -46.53
N ALA A 124 -54.04 11.55 -46.29
CA ALA A 124 -53.45 10.84 -45.15
C ALA A 124 -53.91 9.39 -45.27
N HIS A 125 -53.00 8.43 -45.14
CA HIS A 125 -53.22 7.00 -45.36
C HIS A 125 -54.22 6.33 -44.40
N GLY A 126 -55.11 7.11 -43.78
CA GLY A 126 -56.14 6.59 -42.89
C GLY A 126 -55.61 6.09 -41.56
N LEU A 127 -54.41 6.53 -41.22
CA LEU A 127 -53.75 6.16 -40.00
C LEU A 127 -54.16 7.16 -38.91
N SER A 128 -54.52 6.62 -37.74
CA SER A 128 -54.79 7.35 -36.51
C SER A 128 -53.82 6.87 -35.43
N ASP A 129 -53.76 7.57 -34.29
CA ASP A 129 -52.80 7.30 -33.22
C ASP A 129 -51.32 7.42 -33.65
N CYS A 130 -51.00 8.32 -34.58
CA CYS A 130 -49.65 8.48 -35.11
C CYS A 130 -48.84 9.47 -34.28
N HIS A 131 -47.79 9.04 -33.58
CA HIS A 131 -46.85 9.97 -32.94
C HIS A 131 -45.84 10.56 -33.95
N ALA A 132 -44.95 11.45 -33.49
CA ALA A 132 -43.98 12.17 -34.32
C ALA A 132 -43.14 11.29 -35.26
N LEU A 133 -42.61 10.13 -34.80
CA LEU A 133 -41.89 9.21 -35.68
C LEU A 133 -42.77 8.62 -36.80
N HIS A 134 -44.03 8.27 -36.51
CA HIS A 134 -44.96 7.77 -37.53
C HIS A 134 -45.23 8.85 -38.58
N VAL A 135 -45.38 10.10 -38.16
CA VAL A 135 -45.60 11.23 -39.08
C VAL A 135 -44.40 11.44 -40.01
N LEU A 136 -43.17 11.28 -39.53
CA LEU A 136 -41.96 11.30 -40.37
C LEU A 136 -41.99 10.19 -41.44
N ILE A 137 -42.36 8.97 -41.06
CA ILE A 137 -42.47 7.84 -42.00
C ILE A 137 -43.61 8.10 -43.00
N ILE A 138 -44.77 8.55 -42.53
CA ILE A 138 -45.96 8.82 -43.36
C ILE A 138 -45.67 9.86 -44.44
N ARG A 139 -44.84 10.87 -44.14
CA ARG A 139 -44.46 11.92 -45.10
C ARG A 139 -43.20 11.58 -45.91
N ASP A 140 -42.69 10.36 -45.80
CA ASP A 140 -41.42 9.93 -46.41
C ASP A 140 -40.25 10.89 -46.10
N VAL A 141 -40.17 11.37 -44.86
CA VAL A 141 -39.10 12.24 -44.38
C VAL A 141 -38.13 11.42 -43.53
N PHE A 142 -36.85 11.46 -43.90
CA PHE A 142 -35.78 10.78 -43.16
C PHE A 142 -34.70 11.78 -42.76
N CYS A 143 -34.60 12.07 -41.47
CA CYS A 143 -33.50 12.80 -40.85
C CYS A 143 -33.03 12.04 -39.63
N GLU A 144 -31.85 11.45 -39.73
CA GLU A 144 -31.29 10.55 -38.74
C GLU A 144 -31.20 11.17 -37.34
N GLU A 145 -30.78 12.44 -37.28
CA GLU A 145 -30.65 13.20 -36.03
C GLU A 145 -32.01 13.41 -35.33
N ALA A 146 -33.06 13.73 -36.08
CA ALA A 146 -34.41 13.90 -35.55
C ALA A 146 -34.98 12.58 -35.02
N TYR A 147 -34.78 11.47 -35.74
CA TYR A 147 -35.19 10.14 -35.27
C TYR A 147 -34.46 9.76 -33.98
N ARG A 148 -33.13 9.92 -33.92
CA ARG A 148 -32.33 9.62 -32.72
C ARG A 148 -32.75 10.46 -31.52
N LEU A 149 -32.97 11.75 -31.72
CA LEU A 149 -33.41 12.66 -30.66
C LEU A 149 -34.77 12.24 -30.10
N LEU A 150 -35.73 11.94 -30.97
CA LEU A 150 -37.06 11.47 -30.58
C LEU A 150 -36.99 10.11 -29.85
N MET A 151 -36.20 9.16 -30.35
CA MET A 151 -36.02 7.86 -29.67
C MET A 151 -35.36 7.99 -28.31
N ARG A 152 -34.29 8.80 -28.20
CA ARG A 152 -33.62 9.11 -26.90
C ARG A 152 -34.59 9.74 -25.89
N SER A 153 -35.61 10.45 -26.38
CA SER A 153 -36.65 11.06 -25.55
C SER A 153 -37.75 10.07 -25.12
N GLY A 154 -37.76 8.84 -25.65
CA GLY A 154 -38.65 7.75 -25.22
C GLY A 154 -39.65 7.26 -26.27
N LEU A 155 -39.65 7.82 -27.49
CA LEU A 155 -40.45 7.30 -28.60
C LEU A 155 -39.90 5.97 -29.12
N ARG A 156 -40.81 5.12 -29.60
CA ARG A 156 -40.48 3.81 -30.16
C ARG A 156 -40.91 3.74 -31.61
N LEU A 157 -40.03 3.27 -32.49
CA LEU A 157 -40.38 3.04 -33.88
C LEU A 157 -41.33 1.84 -34.03
N SER A 158 -41.24 0.89 -33.09
CA SER A 158 -42.07 -0.31 -33.05
C SER A 158 -43.51 -0.10 -32.59
N ALA A 159 -43.82 1.08 -32.04
CA ALA A 159 -45.13 1.37 -31.49
C ALA A 159 -46.25 1.19 -32.54
N PRO A 160 -47.45 0.72 -32.13
CA PRO A 160 -48.55 0.55 -33.06
C PRO A 160 -49.22 1.90 -33.39
N CYS A 161 -49.73 1.99 -34.61
CA CYS A 161 -50.68 3.00 -35.08
C CYS A 161 -51.94 2.29 -35.60
N ARG A 162 -53.06 3.01 -35.77
CA ARG A 162 -54.35 2.40 -36.14
C ARG A 162 -54.73 2.69 -37.57
N SER A 163 -55.15 1.68 -38.32
CA SER A 163 -55.69 1.83 -39.68
C SER A 163 -57.12 2.39 -39.70
N LYS A 164 -57.68 2.70 -40.88
CA LYS A 164 -59.09 3.13 -41.04
C LYS A 164 -60.07 2.08 -40.52
N ASP A 165 -59.69 0.81 -40.61
CA ASP A 165 -60.50 -0.34 -40.19
C ASP A 165 -60.35 -0.63 -38.69
N GLY A 166 -59.52 0.15 -37.98
CA GLY A 166 -59.23 -0.02 -36.55
C GLY A 166 -58.19 -1.10 -36.24
N GLU A 167 -57.52 -1.65 -37.26
CA GLU A 167 -56.45 -2.63 -37.07
C GLU A 167 -55.18 -1.94 -36.57
N GLU A 168 -54.48 -2.58 -35.63
CA GLU A 168 -53.21 -2.10 -35.10
C GLU A 168 -52.06 -2.51 -36.04
N ILE A 169 -51.42 -1.51 -36.63
CA ILE A 169 -50.29 -1.66 -37.55
C ILE A 169 -49.03 -1.17 -36.83
N SER A 170 -48.00 -2.01 -36.75
CA SER A 170 -46.70 -1.57 -36.21
C SER A 170 -46.06 -0.49 -37.09
N GLY A 171 -45.44 0.52 -36.47
CA GLY A 171 -44.67 1.54 -37.16
C GLY A 171 -43.59 0.99 -38.10
N LEU A 172 -43.07 -0.22 -37.84
CA LEU A 172 -42.10 -0.91 -38.70
C LEU A 172 -42.66 -1.38 -40.04
N LEU A 173 -43.99 -1.53 -40.17
CA LEU A 173 -44.65 -1.90 -41.44
C LEU A 173 -44.94 -0.69 -42.32
N LEU A 174 -44.99 0.51 -41.75
CA LEU A 174 -45.36 1.74 -42.46
C LEU A 174 -44.48 2.01 -43.69
N PRO A 175 -43.14 1.90 -43.65
CA PRO A 175 -42.30 2.12 -44.84
C PRO A 175 -42.71 1.31 -46.06
N ARG A 176 -43.09 0.05 -45.82
CA ARG A 176 -43.48 -0.90 -46.85
C ARG A 176 -44.90 -0.65 -47.35
N LEU A 177 -45.85 -0.47 -46.42
CA LEU A 177 -47.25 -0.21 -46.74
C LEU A 177 -47.41 1.07 -47.57
N LEU A 178 -46.59 2.08 -47.29
CA LEU A 178 -46.63 3.38 -47.95
C LEU A 178 -45.72 3.47 -49.19
N SER A 179 -44.93 2.42 -49.48
CA SER A 179 -43.96 2.40 -50.58
C SER A 179 -42.97 3.57 -50.53
N ASN A 180 -42.44 3.84 -49.34
CA ASN A 180 -41.54 4.97 -49.08
C ASN A 180 -40.21 4.85 -49.83
N THR A 181 -39.67 6.00 -50.26
CA THR A 181 -38.40 6.09 -51.00
C THR A 181 -37.23 6.61 -50.17
N ARG A 182 -37.51 7.39 -49.12
CA ARG A 182 -36.50 8.03 -48.27
C ARG A 182 -36.43 7.38 -46.89
N ALA A 183 -37.57 7.12 -46.25
CA ALA A 183 -37.68 6.41 -44.98
C ALA A 183 -37.84 4.90 -45.22
N THR A 184 -36.82 4.27 -45.82
CA THR A 184 -36.83 2.84 -46.18
C THR A 184 -36.52 1.94 -44.98
N GLU A 185 -36.92 0.66 -45.06
CA GLU A 185 -36.60 -0.37 -44.06
C GLU A 185 -35.09 -0.41 -43.74
N GLU A 186 -34.21 -0.41 -44.75
CA GLU A 186 -32.74 -0.43 -44.59
C GLU A 186 -32.19 0.77 -43.79
N ARG A 187 -32.78 1.96 -43.95
CA ARG A 187 -32.33 3.16 -43.25
C ARG A 187 -32.82 3.20 -41.81
N LEU A 188 -34.03 2.72 -41.57
CA LEU A 188 -34.60 2.57 -40.24
C LEU A 188 -33.93 1.43 -39.45
N ASP A 189 -33.43 0.40 -40.13
CA ASP A 189 -32.69 -0.72 -39.50
C ASP A 189 -31.48 -0.24 -38.69
N LYS A 190 -30.79 0.82 -39.15
CA LYS A 190 -29.68 1.44 -38.40
C LYS A 190 -30.11 2.05 -37.07
N LEU A 191 -31.36 2.51 -36.99
CA LEU A 191 -31.93 3.20 -35.83
C LEU A 191 -32.56 2.23 -34.83
N LEU A 192 -32.93 1.02 -35.28
CA LEU A 192 -33.50 -0.02 -34.42
C LEU A 192 -32.53 -0.48 -33.31
N GLY A 193 -31.22 -0.45 -33.59
CA GLY A 193 -30.21 -0.72 -32.56
C GLY A 193 -30.33 0.25 -31.39
N ASP A 194 -30.51 1.54 -31.67
CA ASP A 194 -30.65 2.60 -30.65
C ASP A 194 -31.92 2.37 -29.79
N GLU A 195 -33.04 2.01 -30.42
CA GLU A 195 -34.29 1.68 -29.70
C GLU A 195 -34.10 0.50 -28.74
N VAL A 196 -33.51 -0.60 -29.22
CA VAL A 196 -33.26 -1.78 -28.38
C VAL A 196 -32.27 -1.47 -27.26
N GLN A 197 -31.21 -0.72 -27.53
CA GLN A 197 -30.28 -0.27 -26.49
C GLN A 197 -30.98 0.56 -25.41
N LEU A 198 -31.87 1.48 -25.80
CA LEU A 198 -32.62 2.31 -24.86
C LEU A 198 -33.60 1.49 -24.01
N ILE A 199 -34.29 0.51 -24.62
CA ILE A 199 -35.18 -0.41 -23.92
C ILE A 199 -34.39 -1.23 -22.89
N ILE A 200 -33.23 -1.78 -23.27
CA ILE A 200 -32.38 -2.60 -22.38
C ILE A 200 -31.77 -1.77 -21.24
N ARG A 201 -31.32 -0.53 -21.52
CA ARG A 201 -30.75 0.39 -20.52
C ARG A 201 -31.76 0.86 -19.48
N SER A 202 -33.04 0.87 -19.80
CA SER A 202 -34.09 1.41 -18.93
C SER A 202 -34.69 0.31 -18.04
N PRO A 203 -34.41 0.31 -16.72
CA PRO A 203 -34.95 -0.70 -15.83
C PRO A 203 -36.49 -0.63 -15.78
N GLY A 204 -37.17 -1.76 -16.00
CA GLY A 204 -38.63 -1.86 -15.98
C GLY A 204 -39.31 -1.90 -17.35
N LEU A 205 -38.58 -1.71 -18.46
CA LEU A 205 -39.12 -1.82 -19.82
C LEU A 205 -39.04 -3.25 -20.41
N ALA A 206 -38.99 -4.28 -19.58
CA ALA A 206 -38.97 -5.66 -20.07
C ALA A 206 -40.21 -6.02 -20.92
N TYR A 207 -41.39 -5.49 -20.54
CA TYR A 207 -42.61 -5.64 -21.33
C TYR A 207 -42.46 -5.04 -22.73
N ALA A 208 -41.80 -3.88 -22.84
CA ALA A 208 -41.53 -3.24 -24.12
C ALA A 208 -40.61 -4.07 -25.02
N LEU A 209 -39.61 -4.72 -24.42
CA LEU A 209 -38.74 -5.63 -25.16
C LEU A 209 -39.52 -6.85 -25.63
N ASN A 210 -40.40 -7.40 -24.79
CA ASN A 210 -41.28 -8.50 -25.18
C ASN A 210 -42.20 -8.09 -26.35
N ASP A 211 -42.86 -6.94 -26.25
CA ASP A 211 -43.73 -6.40 -27.30
C ASP A 211 -42.93 -6.23 -28.61
N PHE A 212 -41.72 -5.68 -28.53
CA PHE A 212 -40.81 -5.54 -29.66
C PHE A 212 -40.44 -6.90 -30.30
N LEU A 213 -40.10 -7.90 -29.49
CA LEU A 213 -39.77 -9.24 -29.96
C LEU A 213 -40.99 -9.96 -30.57
N GLU A 214 -42.18 -9.75 -30.03
CA GLU A 214 -43.45 -10.25 -30.59
C GLU A 214 -43.74 -9.61 -31.95
N VAL A 215 -43.59 -8.29 -32.07
CA VAL A 215 -43.71 -7.57 -33.33
C VAL A 215 -42.73 -8.14 -34.36
N ILE A 216 -41.45 -8.30 -34.01
CA ILE A 216 -40.45 -8.89 -34.94
C ILE A 216 -40.83 -10.31 -35.34
N SER A 217 -41.29 -11.15 -34.41
CA SER A 217 -41.72 -12.52 -34.68
C SER A 217 -42.90 -12.56 -35.65
N HIS A 218 -43.86 -11.64 -35.48
CA HIS A 218 -44.99 -11.47 -36.37
C HIS A 218 -44.54 -11.01 -37.77
N LEU A 219 -43.68 -10.00 -37.83
CA LEU A 219 -43.07 -9.53 -39.08
C LEU A 219 -42.40 -10.68 -39.81
N ARG A 220 -41.56 -11.46 -39.14
CA ARG A 220 -40.83 -12.59 -39.72
C ARG A 220 -41.75 -13.68 -40.32
N ARG A 221 -42.93 -13.91 -39.72
CA ARG A 221 -43.88 -14.95 -40.15
C ARG A 221 -44.75 -14.50 -41.32
N GLU A 222 -45.26 -13.27 -41.25
CA GLU A 222 -46.30 -12.79 -42.18
C GLU A 222 -45.74 -11.94 -43.31
N TYR A 223 -44.60 -11.28 -43.09
CA TYR A 223 -44.04 -10.30 -44.01
C TYR A 223 -42.56 -10.60 -44.30
N ASN A 224 -42.16 -10.61 -45.57
CA ASN A 224 -40.76 -10.78 -45.94
C ASN A 224 -40.01 -9.43 -45.83
N VAL A 225 -39.80 -8.95 -44.60
CA VAL A 225 -39.20 -7.64 -44.27
C VAL A 225 -37.67 -7.71 -44.27
N THR A 226 -37.00 -6.60 -44.59
CA THR A 226 -35.53 -6.54 -44.74
C THR A 226 -34.75 -6.19 -43.46
N TYR A 227 -35.42 -5.95 -42.34
CA TYR A 227 -34.76 -5.63 -41.06
C TYR A 227 -33.86 -6.77 -40.56
N ARG A 228 -32.67 -6.44 -40.06
CA ARG A 228 -31.70 -7.42 -39.53
C ARG A 228 -32.27 -8.19 -38.35
N CYS A 229 -32.99 -7.52 -37.46
CA CYS A 229 -33.63 -8.11 -36.29
C CYS A 229 -34.68 -9.18 -36.64
N ALA A 230 -35.28 -9.11 -37.84
CA ALA A 230 -36.21 -10.14 -38.33
C ALA A 230 -35.49 -11.40 -38.81
N SER A 231 -34.22 -11.30 -39.22
CA SER A 231 -33.39 -12.43 -39.65
C SER A 231 -32.63 -13.09 -38.50
N ASP A 232 -32.11 -12.29 -37.57
CA ASP A 232 -31.37 -12.72 -36.39
C ASP A 232 -31.81 -11.88 -35.18
N ILE A 233 -32.28 -12.57 -34.13
CA ILE A 233 -32.79 -11.92 -32.92
C ILE A 233 -31.63 -11.37 -32.07
N ASP A 234 -30.45 -11.99 -32.14
CA ASP A 234 -29.24 -11.54 -31.47
C ASP A 234 -28.37 -10.68 -32.40
N PHE A 235 -29.02 -9.81 -33.18
CA PHE A 235 -28.34 -8.96 -34.14
C PHE A 235 -27.32 -8.06 -33.45
N LYS A 236 -26.26 -7.73 -34.20
CA LYS A 236 -25.20 -6.83 -33.74
C LYS A 236 -25.73 -5.42 -33.62
N LEU A 237 -25.65 -4.85 -32.42
CA LEU A 237 -25.93 -3.44 -32.18
C LEU A 237 -24.75 -2.64 -32.76
N LEU A 238 -25.03 -1.79 -33.74
CA LEU A 238 -24.02 -0.89 -34.32
C LEU A 238 -23.90 0.33 -33.41
N ASP A 239 -22.74 0.57 -32.80
CA ASP A 239 -22.46 1.87 -32.19
C ASP A 239 -21.85 2.82 -33.24
N GLU A 240 -22.40 4.02 -33.32
CA GLU A 240 -21.77 5.14 -34.02
C GLU A 240 -20.70 5.79 -33.14
N ALA A 241 -19.47 5.76 -33.65
CA ALA A 241 -18.30 6.56 -33.30
C ALA A 241 -17.82 6.52 -31.83
N PRO A 242 -16.60 6.01 -31.57
CA PRO A 242 -16.02 6.01 -30.24
C PRO A 242 -15.88 7.46 -29.76
N SER A 243 -16.44 7.76 -28.59
CA SER A 243 -16.10 8.99 -27.87
C SER A 243 -14.58 9.08 -27.73
N ALA A 244 -14.00 10.28 -27.89
CA ALA A 244 -12.55 10.51 -27.99
C ALA A 244 -11.70 10.04 -26.77
N ASN A 245 -12.33 9.43 -25.75
CA ASN A 245 -11.70 8.86 -24.56
C ASN A 245 -11.97 7.34 -24.36
N ALA A 246 -12.61 6.65 -25.30
CA ALA A 246 -12.85 5.21 -25.20
C ALA A 246 -11.63 4.41 -25.72
N GLY A 247 -10.93 3.73 -24.82
CA GLY A 247 -9.80 2.87 -25.18
C GLY A 247 -10.26 1.56 -25.84
N LEU A 248 -9.70 1.26 -27.02
CA LEU A 248 -9.46 -0.06 -27.68
C LEU A 248 -10.49 -1.22 -27.66
N ASP A 249 -11.65 -1.16 -27.02
CA ASP A 249 -12.56 -2.31 -26.81
C ASP A 249 -14.03 -2.02 -27.20
N GLU A 250 -14.32 -1.72 -28.47
CA GLU A 250 -15.72 -1.68 -28.95
C GLU A 250 -15.90 -2.54 -30.20
N GLU A 251 -15.87 -3.87 -30.03
CA GLU A 251 -16.56 -4.76 -30.97
C GLU A 251 -18.07 -4.62 -30.76
N PRO A 252 -18.90 -4.67 -31.82
CA PRO A 252 -20.34 -4.57 -31.68
C PRO A 252 -20.86 -5.73 -30.85
N SER A 253 -21.33 -5.42 -29.65
CA SER A 253 -22.01 -6.37 -28.78
C SER A 253 -23.35 -6.77 -29.40
N THR A 254 -23.69 -8.05 -29.32
CA THR A 254 -25.04 -8.48 -29.66
C THR A 254 -26.02 -8.05 -28.58
N ALA A 255 -27.32 -8.06 -28.89
CA ALA A 255 -28.35 -7.64 -27.96
C ALA A 255 -28.26 -8.39 -26.62
N LEU A 256 -27.96 -9.70 -26.64
CA LEU A 256 -27.78 -10.51 -25.44
C LEU A 256 -26.54 -10.08 -24.62
N LEU A 257 -25.40 -9.89 -25.29
CA LEU A 257 -24.16 -9.46 -24.64
C LEU A 257 -24.29 -8.05 -24.06
N PHE A 258 -24.98 -7.16 -24.76
CA PHE A 258 -25.28 -5.82 -24.28
C PHE A 258 -26.21 -5.86 -23.06
N ALA A 259 -27.25 -6.70 -23.06
CA ALA A 259 -28.13 -6.88 -21.91
C ALA A 259 -27.37 -7.42 -20.69
N ALA A 260 -26.46 -8.37 -20.89
CA ALA A 260 -25.59 -8.89 -19.84
C ALA A 260 -24.62 -7.82 -19.31
N GLN A 261 -24.03 -7.01 -20.21
CA GLN A 261 -23.13 -5.91 -19.86
C GLN A 261 -23.83 -4.83 -19.02
N VAL A 262 -25.06 -4.47 -19.38
CA VAL A 262 -25.87 -3.48 -18.65
C VAL A 262 -26.35 -4.03 -17.30
N GLY A 263 -26.57 -5.34 -17.18
CA GLY A 263 -27.13 -5.96 -15.97
C GLY A 263 -28.65 -6.08 -16.01
N SER A 264 -29.24 -6.19 -17.20
CA SER A 264 -30.70 -6.34 -17.36
C SER A 264 -31.07 -7.82 -17.44
N SER A 265 -31.20 -8.48 -16.28
CA SER A 265 -31.52 -9.91 -16.18
C SER A 265 -32.81 -10.28 -16.92
N GLU A 266 -33.84 -9.44 -16.79
CA GLU A 266 -35.11 -9.67 -17.46
C GLU A 266 -35.01 -9.58 -19.00
N ALA A 267 -34.18 -8.67 -19.52
CA ALA A 267 -33.91 -8.60 -20.95
C ALA A 267 -33.11 -9.80 -21.45
N VAL A 268 -32.10 -10.25 -20.69
CA VAL A 268 -31.35 -11.48 -20.97
C VAL A 268 -32.31 -12.68 -21.05
N ARG A 269 -33.20 -12.83 -20.07
CA ARG A 269 -34.23 -13.88 -20.03
C ARG A 269 -35.11 -13.87 -21.27
N LEU A 270 -35.64 -12.71 -21.67
CA LEU A 270 -36.51 -12.57 -22.85
C LEU A 270 -35.77 -12.87 -24.16
N LEU A 271 -34.55 -12.39 -24.32
CA LEU A 271 -33.73 -12.64 -25.50
C LEU A 271 -33.39 -14.14 -25.63
N LEU A 272 -33.08 -14.83 -24.53
CA LEU A 272 -32.86 -16.27 -24.52
C LEU A 272 -34.12 -17.06 -24.89
N TYR A 273 -35.29 -16.68 -24.37
CA TYR A 273 -36.57 -17.28 -24.77
C TYR A 273 -36.86 -17.09 -26.27
N ALA A 274 -36.49 -15.94 -26.82
CA ALA A 274 -36.62 -15.65 -28.24
C ALA A 274 -35.61 -16.42 -29.12
N GLY A 275 -34.58 -17.03 -28.52
CA GLY A 275 -33.59 -17.86 -29.21
C GLY A 275 -32.25 -17.17 -29.49
N ALA A 276 -31.89 -16.15 -28.69
CA ALA A 276 -30.56 -15.54 -28.76
C ALA A 276 -29.43 -16.53 -28.44
N GLN A 277 -28.26 -16.32 -29.04
CA GLN A 277 -27.15 -17.26 -28.96
C GLN A 277 -26.25 -16.97 -27.75
N ALA A 278 -26.39 -17.79 -26.71
CA ALA A 278 -25.60 -17.67 -25.48
C ALA A 278 -24.08 -17.85 -25.64
N ALA A 279 -23.63 -18.54 -26.70
CA ALA A 279 -22.22 -18.90 -26.90
C ALA A 279 -21.35 -17.78 -27.49
N GLN A 280 -21.95 -16.65 -27.89
CA GLN A 280 -21.21 -15.54 -28.48
C GLN A 280 -20.32 -14.85 -27.44
N THR A 281 -19.18 -14.36 -27.90
CA THR A 281 -18.15 -13.74 -27.04
C THR A 281 -17.90 -12.29 -27.42
N VAL A 282 -17.70 -11.43 -26.43
CA VAL A 282 -17.19 -10.06 -26.58
C VAL A 282 -15.84 -9.93 -25.87
N ARG A 283 -14.95 -9.08 -26.40
CA ARG A 283 -13.70 -8.74 -25.72
C ARG A 283 -14.00 -7.85 -24.51
N TRP A 284 -13.59 -8.27 -23.32
CA TRP A 284 -13.83 -7.56 -22.07
C TRP A 284 -12.54 -7.34 -21.30
N SER A 285 -12.35 -6.16 -20.71
CA SER A 285 -11.18 -5.81 -19.91
C SER A 285 -11.52 -5.63 -18.43
N VAL A 286 -10.72 -6.28 -17.57
CA VAL A 286 -10.84 -6.26 -16.10
C VAL A 286 -9.54 -5.71 -15.51
N PRO A 287 -9.59 -4.73 -14.57
CA PRO A 287 -8.38 -4.26 -13.89
C PRO A 287 -7.78 -5.36 -13.01
N MET A 288 -6.44 -5.54 -13.08
CA MET A 288 -5.72 -6.53 -12.27
C MET A 288 -4.41 -5.91 -11.77
N GLY A 289 -4.40 -5.42 -10.52
CA GLY A 289 -3.21 -4.81 -9.90
C GLY A 289 -2.60 -3.68 -10.75
N HIS A 290 -1.37 -3.89 -11.25
CA HIS A 290 -0.63 -2.94 -12.09
C HIS A 290 -0.91 -3.09 -13.61
N GLY A 291 -1.86 -3.93 -14.01
CA GLY A 291 -2.20 -4.19 -15.41
C GLY A 291 -3.69 -4.32 -15.67
N ARG A 292 -4.04 -4.68 -16.91
CA ARG A 292 -5.41 -5.01 -17.33
C ARG A 292 -5.46 -6.40 -17.94
N MET A 293 -6.38 -7.23 -17.47
CA MET A 293 -6.66 -8.54 -18.05
C MET A 293 -7.76 -8.40 -19.10
N VAL A 294 -7.47 -8.79 -20.34
CA VAL A 294 -8.45 -8.85 -21.44
C VAL A 294 -8.84 -10.31 -21.67
N LEU A 295 -10.14 -10.59 -21.73
CA LEU A 295 -10.68 -11.92 -21.94
C LEU A 295 -11.87 -11.90 -22.92
N PRO A 296 -12.07 -12.97 -23.73
CA PRO A 296 -13.30 -13.15 -24.47
C PRO A 296 -14.39 -13.63 -23.51
N ALA A 297 -15.33 -12.74 -23.19
CA ALA A 297 -16.42 -12.96 -22.26
C ALA A 297 -17.70 -13.36 -23.01
N GLN A 298 -18.40 -14.37 -22.51
CA GLN A 298 -19.78 -14.67 -22.93
C GLN A 298 -20.75 -13.98 -21.96
N ALA A 299 -22.06 -14.05 -22.23
CA ALA A 299 -23.07 -13.49 -21.34
C ALA A 299 -22.93 -13.97 -19.88
N VAL A 300 -22.61 -15.25 -19.67
CA VAL A 300 -22.42 -15.81 -18.31
C VAL A 300 -21.14 -15.29 -17.64
N HIS A 301 -20.06 -15.11 -18.40
CA HIS A 301 -18.82 -14.53 -17.88
C HIS A 301 -19.03 -13.06 -17.45
N LEU A 302 -19.79 -12.29 -18.24
CA LEU A 302 -20.14 -10.90 -17.91
C LEU A 302 -21.04 -10.83 -16.67
N ALA A 303 -22.04 -11.71 -16.57
CA ALA A 303 -22.91 -11.81 -15.39
C ALA A 303 -22.10 -12.09 -14.12
N CYS A 304 -21.15 -13.04 -14.18
CA CYS A 304 -20.24 -13.35 -13.07
C CYS A 304 -19.32 -12.17 -12.70
N LEU A 305 -18.75 -11.49 -13.69
CA LEU A 305 -17.89 -10.32 -13.47
C LEU A 305 -18.64 -9.13 -12.84
N ARG A 306 -19.95 -9.05 -13.04
CA ARG A 306 -20.81 -8.05 -12.39
C ARG A 306 -21.31 -8.45 -11.01
N GLY A 307 -21.25 -9.73 -10.66
CA GLY A 307 -21.85 -10.25 -9.42
C GLY A 307 -23.38 -10.40 -9.47
N ASP A 308 -23.99 -10.48 -10.65
CA ASP A 308 -25.44 -10.60 -10.79
C ASP A 308 -25.90 -12.07 -10.67
N VAL A 309 -26.26 -12.47 -9.45
CA VAL A 309 -26.69 -13.84 -9.11
C VAL A 309 -27.89 -14.29 -9.95
N VAL A 310 -28.89 -13.43 -10.09
CA VAL A 310 -30.14 -13.76 -10.79
C VAL A 310 -29.87 -14.02 -12.27
N MET A 311 -29.02 -13.21 -12.89
CA MET A 311 -28.65 -13.39 -14.29
C MET A 311 -27.85 -14.68 -14.51
N VAL A 312 -26.92 -15.02 -13.61
CA VAL A 312 -26.16 -16.28 -13.68
C VAL A 312 -27.10 -17.48 -13.58
N GLU A 313 -28.02 -17.50 -12.62
CA GLU A 313 -29.01 -18.57 -12.47
C GLU A 313 -29.86 -18.75 -13.73
N GLN A 314 -30.34 -17.64 -14.31
CA GLN A 314 -31.11 -17.67 -15.56
C GLN A 314 -30.30 -18.24 -16.72
N LEU A 315 -29.07 -17.75 -16.91
CA LEU A 315 -28.18 -18.19 -17.98
C LEU A 315 -27.86 -19.69 -17.90
N LEU A 316 -27.62 -20.21 -16.69
CA LEU A 316 -27.40 -21.63 -16.45
C LEU A 316 -28.70 -22.45 -16.63
N PHE A 317 -29.86 -21.92 -16.22
CA PHE A 317 -31.17 -22.54 -16.48
C PHE A 317 -31.44 -22.73 -17.98
N PHE A 318 -30.98 -21.81 -18.83
CA PHE A 318 -31.07 -21.93 -20.30
C PHE A 318 -30.04 -22.89 -20.92
N GLY A 319 -29.33 -23.69 -20.11
CA GLY A 319 -28.47 -24.78 -20.58
C GLY A 319 -27.03 -24.37 -20.89
N ILE A 320 -26.57 -23.22 -20.39
CA ILE A 320 -25.14 -22.87 -20.42
C ILE A 320 -24.43 -23.72 -19.37
N SER A 321 -23.30 -24.33 -19.76
CA SER A 321 -22.52 -25.15 -18.82
C SER A 321 -21.89 -24.28 -17.72
N PRO A 322 -21.99 -24.66 -16.44
CA PRO A 322 -21.31 -23.98 -15.34
C PRO A 322 -19.77 -24.15 -15.38
N GLU A 323 -19.28 -25.15 -16.11
CA GLU A 323 -17.84 -25.43 -16.27
C GLU A 323 -17.20 -24.66 -17.43
N ILE A 324 -17.89 -23.66 -17.97
CA ILE A 324 -17.35 -22.90 -19.09
C ILE A 324 -16.09 -22.13 -18.67
N CYS A 325 -15.07 -22.22 -19.51
CA CYS A 325 -13.77 -21.63 -19.26
C CYS A 325 -13.48 -20.52 -20.27
N CYS A 326 -12.79 -19.47 -19.82
CA CYS A 326 -12.23 -18.43 -20.69
C CYS A 326 -10.70 -18.35 -20.59
N VAL A 327 -10.11 -17.61 -21.53
CA VAL A 327 -8.66 -17.32 -21.57
C VAL A 327 -8.46 -15.82 -21.31
N GLY A 328 -7.62 -15.48 -20.33
CA GLY A 328 -7.30 -14.09 -19.98
C GLY A 328 -5.87 -13.74 -20.37
N LYS A 329 -5.65 -12.55 -20.92
CA LYS A 329 -4.30 -12.02 -21.21
C LYS A 329 -4.07 -10.73 -20.45
N VAL A 330 -2.97 -10.64 -19.70
CA VAL A 330 -2.64 -9.47 -18.88
C VAL A 330 -1.62 -8.59 -19.60
N TYR A 331 -1.95 -7.31 -19.73
CA TYR A 331 -1.11 -6.28 -20.35
C TYR A 331 -0.63 -5.26 -19.31
N SER A 332 0.56 -4.69 -19.54
CA SER A 332 1.12 -3.60 -18.72
C SER A 332 0.28 -2.33 -18.85
N ALA A 333 0.12 -1.57 -17.75
CA ALA A 333 -0.59 -0.29 -17.77
C ALA A 333 0.12 0.80 -18.60
N ASP A 334 1.44 0.71 -18.78
CA ASP A 334 2.25 1.81 -19.34
C ASP A 334 2.44 1.75 -20.87
N ASP A 335 2.06 0.65 -21.53
CA ASP A 335 2.40 0.39 -22.94
C ASP A 335 1.15 0.09 -23.79
N PHE A 336 0.30 1.11 -23.97
CA PHE A 336 -1.00 1.00 -24.67
C PHE A 336 -0.93 0.53 -26.14
N ARG A 337 0.27 0.45 -26.73
CA ARG A 337 0.49 0.04 -28.13
C ARG A 337 1.43 -1.15 -28.29
N ALA A 338 2.20 -1.48 -27.26
CA ALA A 338 3.09 -2.63 -27.31
C ALA A 338 2.35 -3.80 -26.68
N GLU A 339 1.90 -4.74 -27.52
CA GLU A 339 1.26 -6.01 -27.16
C GLU A 339 2.22 -6.95 -26.40
N LYS A 340 2.96 -6.44 -25.41
CA LYS A 340 3.84 -7.26 -24.59
C LYS A 340 2.98 -7.91 -23.51
N GLU A 341 2.49 -9.11 -23.86
CA GLU A 341 1.78 -10.00 -22.94
C GLU A 341 2.69 -10.28 -21.72
N LEU A 342 2.25 -9.85 -20.54
CA LEU A 342 2.97 -10.11 -19.29
C LEU A 342 2.61 -11.50 -18.77
N GLU A 343 1.32 -11.81 -18.80
CA GLU A 343 0.77 -13.07 -18.27
C GLU A 343 -0.35 -13.60 -19.16
N VAL A 344 -0.41 -14.93 -19.30
CA VAL A 344 -1.50 -15.61 -19.99
C VAL A 344 -2.16 -16.60 -19.02
N TRP A 345 -3.48 -16.47 -18.88
CA TRP A 345 -4.33 -17.31 -18.07
C TRP A 345 -5.17 -18.19 -18.98
N SER A 346 -5.08 -19.51 -18.82
CA SER A 346 -5.98 -20.46 -19.48
C SER A 346 -6.85 -21.18 -18.46
N ASP A 347 -8.00 -21.67 -18.91
CA ASP A 347 -8.93 -22.47 -18.09
C ASP A 347 -9.53 -21.68 -16.91
N LEU A 348 -9.79 -20.38 -17.08
CA LEU A 348 -10.46 -19.55 -16.07
C LEU A 348 -11.95 -19.93 -15.99
N THR A 349 -12.36 -20.57 -14.90
CA THR A 349 -13.76 -20.92 -14.63
C THR A 349 -14.56 -19.75 -14.06
N LEU A 350 -15.89 -19.89 -14.01
CA LEU A 350 -16.77 -18.90 -13.36
C LEU A 350 -16.38 -18.61 -11.90
N MET A 351 -15.86 -19.61 -11.18
CA MET A 351 -15.38 -19.44 -9.81
C MET A 351 -14.16 -18.50 -9.73
N HIS A 352 -13.23 -18.61 -10.68
CA HIS A 352 -12.09 -17.67 -10.77
C HIS A 352 -12.57 -16.24 -11.07
N LEU A 353 -13.53 -16.10 -11.99
CA LEU A 353 -14.09 -14.79 -12.33
C LEU A 353 -14.83 -14.15 -11.15
N ALA A 354 -15.57 -14.93 -10.35
CA ALA A 354 -16.24 -14.45 -9.15
C ALA A 354 -15.26 -13.93 -8.10
N VAL A 355 -14.10 -14.59 -7.93
CA VAL A 355 -13.01 -14.12 -7.07
C VAL A 355 -12.38 -12.83 -7.64
N LEU A 356 -12.14 -12.77 -8.94
CA LEU A 356 -11.58 -11.59 -9.61
C LEU A 356 -12.48 -10.36 -9.52
N SER A 357 -13.80 -10.54 -9.55
CA SER A 357 -14.77 -9.45 -9.42
C SER A 357 -15.16 -9.13 -7.97
N HIS A 358 -14.59 -9.84 -6.98
CA HIS A 358 -14.96 -9.74 -5.57
C HIS A 358 -16.45 -10.04 -5.29
N ALA A 359 -17.08 -10.86 -6.13
CA ALA A 359 -18.50 -11.22 -6.05
C ALA A 359 -18.71 -12.54 -5.28
N TYR A 360 -18.46 -12.52 -3.97
CA TYR A 360 -18.50 -13.75 -3.14
C TYR A 360 -19.91 -14.31 -2.94
N ASP A 361 -20.95 -13.49 -3.11
CA ASP A 361 -22.34 -13.95 -3.06
C ASP A 361 -22.63 -15.00 -4.16
N LEU A 362 -21.87 -14.95 -5.27
CA LEU A 362 -21.93 -15.97 -6.32
C LEU A 362 -21.29 -17.29 -5.90
N VAL A 363 -20.33 -17.32 -4.96
CA VAL A 363 -19.61 -18.55 -4.59
C VAL A 363 -20.59 -19.60 -4.08
N ALA A 364 -21.50 -19.22 -3.18
CA ALA A 364 -22.52 -20.12 -2.66
C ALA A 364 -23.42 -20.68 -3.77
N THR A 365 -23.83 -19.81 -4.70
CA THR A 365 -24.70 -20.17 -5.83
C THR A 365 -23.99 -21.11 -6.80
N LEU A 366 -22.74 -20.80 -7.17
CA LEU A 366 -21.93 -21.62 -8.07
C LEU A 366 -21.65 -23.00 -7.46
N VAL A 367 -21.38 -23.09 -6.15
CA VAL A 367 -21.21 -24.38 -5.46
C VAL A 367 -22.50 -25.21 -5.47
N GLN A 368 -23.68 -24.58 -5.31
CA GLN A 368 -24.97 -25.27 -5.43
C GLN A 368 -25.24 -25.78 -6.86
N MET A 369 -24.61 -25.17 -7.87
CA MET A 369 -24.75 -25.52 -9.28
C MET A 369 -23.63 -26.45 -9.77
N ASP A 370 -23.02 -27.21 -8.85
CA ASP A 370 -21.96 -28.19 -9.09
C ASP A 370 -20.64 -27.61 -9.67
N CYS A 371 -20.35 -26.32 -9.52
CA CYS A 371 -19.03 -25.78 -9.84
C CYS A 371 -17.99 -26.26 -8.81
N HIS A 372 -16.95 -26.97 -9.26
CA HIS A 372 -15.88 -27.44 -8.38
C HIS A 372 -14.96 -26.29 -7.89
N LEU A 373 -14.80 -26.18 -6.57
CA LEU A 373 -13.90 -25.22 -5.91
C LEU A 373 -12.41 -25.48 -6.21
N GLU A 374 -12.06 -26.72 -6.52
CA GLU A 374 -10.68 -27.15 -6.80
C GLU A 374 -10.32 -27.13 -8.29
N THR A 375 -11.12 -26.45 -9.12
CA THR A 375 -10.73 -26.24 -10.52
C THR A 375 -9.46 -25.41 -10.60
N SER A 376 -8.48 -25.85 -11.38
CA SER A 376 -7.20 -25.14 -11.50
C SER A 376 -7.10 -24.41 -12.85
N ALA A 377 -6.98 -23.08 -12.82
CA ALA A 377 -6.55 -22.30 -13.96
C ALA A 377 -5.02 -22.38 -14.13
N LYS A 378 -4.51 -22.22 -15.37
CA LYS A 378 -3.06 -22.17 -15.62
C LYS A 378 -2.63 -20.73 -15.83
N ARG A 379 -1.75 -20.23 -14.98
CA ARG A 379 -1.10 -18.92 -15.10
C ARG A 379 0.29 -19.09 -15.69
N GLN A 380 0.56 -18.46 -16.83
CA GLN A 380 1.87 -18.46 -17.48
C GLN A 380 2.56 -17.11 -17.31
N VAL A 381 3.73 -17.09 -16.66
CA VAL A 381 4.58 -15.89 -16.48
C VAL A 381 6.00 -16.24 -16.88
N GLY A 382 6.53 -15.57 -17.92
CA GLY A 382 7.94 -15.70 -18.33
C GLY A 382 8.38 -17.14 -18.67
N GLY A 383 7.47 -18.00 -19.13
CA GLY A 383 7.74 -19.41 -19.46
C GLY A 383 7.50 -20.40 -18.31
N SER A 384 7.22 -19.92 -17.09
CA SER A 384 6.77 -20.77 -15.97
C SER A 384 5.24 -20.90 -15.96
N THR A 385 4.73 -22.11 -15.76
CA THR A 385 3.28 -22.39 -15.65
C THR A 385 2.94 -22.73 -14.21
N LEU A 386 2.09 -21.94 -13.57
CA LEU A 386 1.56 -22.18 -12.24
C LEU A 386 0.09 -22.59 -12.34
N GLN A 387 -0.29 -23.65 -11.62
CA GLN A 387 -1.70 -23.98 -11.42
C GLN A 387 -2.25 -23.16 -10.26
N VAL A 388 -3.36 -22.47 -10.49
CA VAL A 388 -3.98 -21.55 -9.55
C VAL A 388 -5.42 -21.99 -9.37
N THR A 389 -5.81 -22.37 -8.16
CA THR A 389 -7.22 -22.59 -7.79
C THR A 389 -7.88 -21.25 -7.44
N PRO A 390 -9.22 -21.15 -7.36
CA PRO A 390 -9.92 -19.96 -6.88
C PRO A 390 -9.41 -19.47 -5.52
N LEU A 391 -9.10 -20.39 -4.59
CA LEU A 391 -8.51 -20.03 -3.29
C LEU A 391 -7.09 -19.50 -3.43
N HIS A 392 -6.24 -20.12 -4.26
CA HIS A 392 -4.92 -19.56 -4.58
C HIS A 392 -5.04 -18.15 -5.18
N MET A 393 -6.02 -17.91 -6.07
CA MET A 393 -6.26 -16.61 -6.69
C MET A 393 -6.67 -15.55 -5.66
N ALA A 394 -7.57 -15.88 -4.73
CA ALA A 394 -7.95 -14.99 -3.63
C ALA A 394 -6.74 -14.62 -2.76
N VAL A 395 -5.84 -15.58 -2.49
CA VAL A 395 -4.59 -15.32 -1.76
C VAL A 395 -3.65 -14.40 -2.54
N LEU A 396 -3.52 -14.59 -3.85
CA LEU A 396 -2.68 -13.73 -4.70
C LEU A 396 -3.18 -12.29 -4.76
N LEU A 397 -4.49 -12.08 -4.74
CA LEU A 397 -5.16 -10.78 -4.71
C LEU A 397 -5.22 -10.14 -3.30
N GLU A 398 -4.66 -10.81 -2.28
CA GLU A 398 -4.70 -10.37 -0.88
C GLU A 398 -6.12 -10.19 -0.31
N ASP A 399 -7.06 -10.99 -0.82
CA ASP A 399 -8.48 -10.85 -0.53
C ASP A 399 -8.94 -11.77 0.60
N ALA A 400 -8.99 -11.20 1.81
CA ALA A 400 -9.38 -11.93 3.01
C ALA A 400 -10.83 -12.41 2.99
N LYS A 401 -11.75 -11.64 2.41
CA LYS A 401 -13.18 -12.01 2.33
C LYS A 401 -13.37 -13.17 1.36
N GLY A 402 -12.71 -13.13 0.20
CA GLY A 402 -12.72 -14.22 -0.76
C GLY A 402 -12.14 -15.51 -0.18
N CYS A 403 -11.02 -15.43 0.53
CA CYS A 403 -10.43 -16.58 1.20
C CYS A 403 -11.37 -17.18 2.26
N SER A 404 -11.96 -16.36 3.14
CA SER A 404 -12.92 -16.84 4.15
C SER A 404 -14.12 -17.51 3.48
N SER A 405 -14.73 -16.83 2.51
CA SER A 405 -15.91 -17.36 1.81
C SER A 405 -15.62 -18.70 1.13
N LEU A 406 -14.47 -18.87 0.48
CA LEU A 406 -14.11 -20.13 -0.17
C LEU A 406 -13.82 -21.24 0.86
N MET A 407 -13.13 -20.93 1.95
CA MET A 407 -12.86 -21.90 3.02
C MET A 407 -14.14 -22.33 3.75
N ASP A 408 -15.09 -21.40 3.97
CA ASP A 408 -16.40 -21.68 4.57
C ASP A 408 -17.22 -22.66 3.71
N HIS A 409 -17.00 -22.65 2.38
CA HIS A 409 -17.61 -23.59 1.43
C HIS A 409 -16.78 -24.86 1.18
N GLY A 410 -15.68 -25.05 1.91
CA GLY A 410 -14.90 -26.29 1.90
C GLY A 410 -13.72 -26.34 0.91
N ALA A 411 -13.21 -25.20 0.46
CA ALA A 411 -11.99 -25.17 -0.35
C ALA A 411 -10.77 -25.72 0.42
N GLU A 412 -9.97 -26.57 -0.21
CA GLU A 412 -8.82 -27.21 0.40
C GLU A 412 -7.62 -26.26 0.49
N VAL A 413 -7.02 -26.16 1.68
CA VAL A 413 -5.80 -25.36 1.91
C VAL A 413 -4.57 -26.24 1.67
N SER A 414 -4.03 -26.21 0.45
CA SER A 414 -2.75 -26.84 0.13
C SER A 414 -1.57 -26.12 0.81
N GLU A 415 -0.42 -26.79 0.88
CA GLU A 415 0.82 -26.21 1.43
C GLU A 415 1.27 -24.99 0.63
N THR A 416 1.12 -25.00 -0.70
CA THR A 416 1.44 -23.86 -1.58
C THR A 416 0.56 -22.64 -1.31
N ILE A 417 -0.73 -22.82 -1.00
CA ILE A 417 -1.63 -21.72 -0.58
C ILE A 417 -1.13 -21.15 0.74
N ARG A 418 -0.79 -22.02 1.69
CA ARG A 418 -0.35 -21.61 3.02
C ARG A 418 0.96 -20.81 2.96
N GLU A 419 1.93 -21.27 2.16
CA GLU A 419 3.18 -20.54 1.93
C GLU A 419 2.92 -19.16 1.29
N ALA A 420 2.08 -19.10 0.25
CA ALA A 420 1.71 -17.84 -0.40
C ALA A 420 0.97 -16.90 0.56
N ALA A 421 0.08 -17.43 1.40
CA ALA A 421 -0.66 -16.65 2.39
C ALA A 421 0.25 -16.14 3.51
N PHE A 422 1.24 -16.92 3.95
CA PHE A 422 2.21 -16.50 4.97
C PHE A 422 3.14 -15.39 4.50
N ALA A 423 3.36 -15.27 3.18
CA ALA A 423 4.07 -14.14 2.59
C ALA A 423 3.23 -12.84 2.61
N ARG A 424 1.90 -12.92 2.74
CA ARG A 424 0.99 -11.76 2.73
C ARG A 424 0.55 -11.38 4.15
N ARG A 425 0.79 -10.13 4.55
CA ARG A 425 0.50 -9.64 5.92
C ARG A 425 -0.98 -9.78 6.30
N SER A 426 -1.89 -9.50 5.37
CA SER A 426 -3.34 -9.50 5.58
C SER A 426 -3.95 -10.90 5.78
N LEU A 427 -3.32 -11.94 5.23
CA LEU A 427 -3.88 -13.30 5.21
C LEU A 427 -3.21 -14.23 6.22
N ARG A 428 -2.01 -13.90 6.70
CA ARG A 428 -1.20 -14.76 7.55
C ARG A 428 -1.93 -15.27 8.80
N GLU A 429 -2.65 -14.41 9.51
CA GLU A 429 -3.42 -14.78 10.71
C GLU A 429 -4.53 -15.78 10.39
N MET A 430 -5.26 -15.54 9.28
CA MET A 430 -6.37 -16.38 8.84
C MET A 430 -5.91 -17.81 8.48
N PHE A 431 -4.70 -17.97 7.97
CA PHE A 431 -4.12 -19.29 7.65
C PHE A 431 -3.32 -19.90 8.83
N GLY A 432 -3.48 -19.38 10.04
CA GLY A 432 -2.86 -19.91 11.26
C GLY A 432 -1.39 -19.54 11.46
N GLY A 433 -0.89 -18.55 10.71
CA GLY A 433 0.43 -17.97 10.92
C GLY A 433 0.42 -17.00 12.10
N SER A 434 1.50 -16.95 12.86
CA SER A 434 1.67 -15.94 13.92
C SER A 434 1.65 -14.53 13.33
N SER A 435 0.97 -13.59 13.99
CA SER A 435 0.98 -12.17 13.63
C SER A 435 2.44 -11.71 13.50
N PRO A 436 2.82 -10.97 12.43
CA PRO A 436 4.17 -10.48 12.29
C PRO A 436 4.36 -9.34 13.29
N ILE A 437 4.74 -9.69 14.51
CA ILE A 437 5.07 -8.73 15.54
C ILE A 437 6.31 -7.97 15.09
N SER A 438 6.13 -6.66 15.02
CA SER A 438 7.15 -5.72 14.59
C SER A 438 8.13 -5.46 15.74
N LEU A 439 9.28 -4.85 15.42
CA LEU A 439 10.18 -4.35 16.44
C LEU A 439 9.45 -3.34 17.37
N GLU A 440 8.58 -2.50 16.81
CA GLU A 440 7.83 -1.50 17.56
C GLU A 440 6.89 -2.13 18.61
N ASP A 441 6.23 -3.24 18.26
CA ASP A 441 5.37 -4.00 19.17
C ASP A 441 6.17 -4.59 20.35
N TRP A 442 7.37 -5.12 20.08
CA TRP A 442 8.26 -5.59 21.16
C TRP A 442 8.75 -4.44 22.04
N VAL A 443 9.16 -3.32 21.45
CA VAL A 443 9.63 -2.15 22.20
C VAL A 443 8.49 -1.53 23.03
N THR A 444 7.29 -1.42 22.46
CA THR A 444 6.10 -0.95 23.22
C THR A 444 5.80 -1.89 24.38
N ALA A 445 5.71 -3.19 24.14
CA ALA A 445 5.37 -4.16 25.17
C ALA A 445 6.39 -4.18 26.33
N ILE A 446 7.69 -4.14 26.02
CA ILE A 446 8.75 -4.11 27.03
C ILE A 446 8.72 -2.79 27.84
N LEU A 447 8.44 -1.65 27.21
CA LEU A 447 8.40 -0.35 27.91
C LEU A 447 7.09 -0.09 28.67
N GLN A 448 5.96 -0.65 28.22
CA GLN A 448 4.64 -0.47 28.87
C GLN A 448 4.49 -1.32 30.14
N GLY A 449 5.18 -2.47 30.23
CA GLY A 449 5.25 -3.28 31.45
C GLY A 449 4.82 -4.73 31.27
N GLN A 450 4.66 -5.42 32.40
CA GLN A 450 4.54 -6.88 32.45
C GLN A 450 3.29 -7.43 31.74
N GLU A 451 2.16 -6.73 31.82
CA GLU A 451 0.90 -7.19 31.20
C GLU A 451 0.98 -7.16 29.67
N ALA A 452 1.51 -6.08 29.09
CA ALA A 452 1.67 -5.95 27.63
C ALA A 452 2.65 -7.00 27.07
N LEU A 453 3.76 -7.27 27.77
CA LEU A 453 4.68 -8.33 27.38
C LEU A 453 4.04 -9.72 27.45
N GLN A 454 3.23 -9.98 28.47
CA GLN A 454 2.53 -11.26 28.64
C GLN A 454 1.48 -11.48 27.54
N GLU A 455 0.70 -10.45 27.20
CA GLU A 455 -0.26 -10.50 26.09
C GLU A 455 0.44 -10.79 24.77
N LEU A 456 1.60 -10.16 24.53
CA LEU A 456 2.42 -10.42 23.36
C LEU A 456 2.90 -11.88 23.37
N LEU A 457 3.43 -12.41 24.47
CA LEU A 457 3.87 -13.81 24.57
C LEU A 457 2.76 -14.84 24.31
N GLU A 458 1.52 -14.53 24.70
CA GLU A 458 0.36 -15.40 24.48
C GLU A 458 0.00 -15.56 22.99
N GLN A 459 0.44 -14.64 22.12
CA GLN A 459 0.22 -14.68 20.66
C GLN A 459 1.14 -15.67 19.91
N ARG A 460 1.80 -16.61 20.61
CA ARG A 460 2.73 -17.63 20.03
C ARG A 460 3.82 -17.02 19.15
N THR A 461 4.55 -16.10 19.75
CA THR A 461 5.47 -15.22 19.03
C THR A 461 6.81 -15.92 18.85
N ASN A 462 7.45 -15.69 17.69
CA ASN A 462 8.78 -16.24 17.47
C ASN A 462 9.80 -15.41 18.25
N LEU A 463 10.23 -15.92 19.41
CA LEU A 463 11.20 -15.28 20.29
C LEU A 463 12.61 -15.20 19.67
N ASP A 464 12.88 -16.02 18.66
CA ASP A 464 14.18 -16.08 17.99
C ASP A 464 14.23 -15.20 16.74
N LYS A 465 13.13 -14.48 16.43
CA LYS A 465 13.09 -13.55 15.31
C LYS A 465 14.10 -12.43 15.55
N ALA A 466 15.06 -12.32 14.63
CA ALA A 466 15.99 -11.21 14.57
C ALA A 466 15.31 -9.96 14.00
N PHE A 467 15.61 -8.82 14.58
CA PHE A 467 15.15 -7.50 14.20
C PHE A 467 16.35 -6.62 13.84
N GLU A 468 16.15 -5.75 12.86
CA GLU A 468 17.08 -4.68 12.54
C GLU A 468 16.60 -3.40 13.22
N TRP A 469 17.49 -2.74 13.95
CA TRP A 469 17.21 -1.42 14.52
C TRP A 469 17.15 -0.38 13.40
N PRO A 470 16.22 0.59 13.42
CA PRO A 470 16.12 1.59 12.36
C PRO A 470 17.43 2.34 12.15
N ARG A 471 17.91 2.39 10.91
CA ARG A 471 19.16 3.08 10.53
C ARG A 471 19.04 4.60 10.61
N ASP A 472 17.83 5.12 10.37
CA ASP A 472 17.57 6.55 10.40
C ASP A 472 17.32 7.05 11.83
N MET A 473 17.96 8.16 12.19
CA MET A 473 17.73 8.84 13.48
C MET A 473 16.25 9.17 13.71
N GLU A 474 15.54 9.64 12.69
CA GLU A 474 14.13 10.02 12.80
C GLU A 474 13.25 8.82 13.12
N SER A 475 13.49 7.68 12.45
CA SER A 475 12.77 6.42 12.69
C SER A 475 13.07 5.85 14.08
N SER A 476 14.32 5.92 14.55
CA SER A 476 14.71 5.54 15.91
C SER A 476 14.05 6.42 16.97
N ARG A 477 13.97 7.74 16.73
CA ARG A 477 13.28 8.67 17.63
C ARG A 477 11.77 8.42 17.65
N ALA A 478 11.13 8.28 16.49
CA ALA A 478 9.70 8.00 16.39
C ALA A 478 9.32 6.71 17.14
N LEU A 479 10.16 5.69 17.08
CA LEU A 479 9.96 4.42 17.79
C LEU A 479 10.00 4.57 19.32
N LEU A 480 10.62 5.62 19.84
CA LEU A 480 10.76 5.90 21.27
C LEU A 480 9.90 7.09 21.76
N GLU A 481 9.44 7.94 20.84
CA GLU A 481 8.67 9.15 21.13
C GLU A 481 7.30 8.79 21.73
N GLY A 482 6.94 9.45 22.84
CA GLY A 482 5.67 9.22 23.53
C GLY A 482 5.60 8.00 24.45
N LYS A 483 6.68 7.20 24.58
CA LYS A 483 6.73 6.06 25.52
C LYS A 483 7.25 6.52 26.89
N THR A 484 6.55 6.15 27.96
CA THR A 484 6.94 6.50 29.34
C THR A 484 8.13 5.66 29.77
N LEU A 485 9.31 6.27 29.84
CA LEU A 485 10.52 5.62 30.32
C LEU A 485 10.53 5.63 31.85
N SER A 486 10.81 4.48 32.45
CA SER A 486 10.76 4.28 33.91
C SER A 486 11.88 4.99 34.67
N SER A 487 13.00 5.34 34.00
CA SER A 487 14.12 6.07 34.63
C SER A 487 14.67 7.21 33.75
N PRO A 488 15.15 8.31 34.35
CA PRO A 488 15.80 9.40 33.63
C PRO A 488 17.14 8.95 32.98
N GLU A 489 17.84 7.99 33.59
CA GLU A 489 19.05 7.39 33.02
C GLU A 489 18.77 6.60 31.73
N LEU A 490 17.62 5.92 31.67
CA LEU A 490 17.16 5.24 30.46
C LEU A 490 16.88 6.25 29.34
N THR A 491 16.28 7.40 29.69
CA THR A 491 16.03 8.48 28.73
C THR A 491 17.33 9.03 28.15
N GLU A 492 18.34 9.27 28.98
CA GLU A 492 19.65 9.74 28.52
C GLU A 492 20.35 8.68 27.66
N ARG A 493 20.33 7.40 28.06
CA ARG A 493 20.86 6.28 27.26
C ARG A 493 20.15 6.13 25.92
N LEU A 494 18.82 6.20 25.89
CA LEU A 494 18.05 6.10 24.66
C LEU A 494 18.24 7.32 23.76
N GLN A 495 18.45 8.50 24.34
CA GLN A 495 18.90 9.66 23.59
C GLN A 495 20.27 9.40 22.97
N THR A 496 21.24 8.84 23.70
CA THR A 496 22.56 8.50 23.12
C THR A 496 22.46 7.49 21.99
N LEU A 497 21.61 6.47 22.11
CA LEU A 497 21.33 5.52 21.03
C LEU A 497 20.67 6.19 19.82
N SER A 498 19.74 7.13 20.06
CA SER A 498 19.09 7.89 19.00
C SER A 498 20.01 8.89 18.30
N THR A 499 21.07 9.36 18.96
CA THR A 499 22.05 10.31 18.42
C THR A 499 23.33 9.63 17.92
N GLY A 500 23.49 8.34 18.17
CA GLY A 500 24.70 7.58 17.89
C GLY A 500 24.92 7.37 16.40
N ARG A 501 26.19 7.19 16.02
CA ARG A 501 26.60 6.71 14.69
C ARG A 501 26.55 5.19 14.60
N THR A 502 25.81 4.49 15.44
CA THR A 502 25.71 3.02 15.40
C THR A 502 24.26 2.55 15.37
N TYR A 503 24.01 1.44 14.71
CA TYR A 503 22.72 0.72 14.76
C TYR A 503 22.97 -0.76 15.03
N PHE A 504 21.96 -1.46 15.55
CA PHE A 504 22.07 -2.87 15.86
C PHE A 504 21.38 -3.73 14.80
N GLU A 505 22.06 -4.77 14.33
CA GLU A 505 21.50 -5.86 13.54
C GLU A 505 21.42 -7.13 14.39
N GLY A 506 20.45 -7.99 14.11
CA GLY A 506 20.31 -9.26 14.83
C GLY A 506 19.67 -9.13 16.21
N LEU A 507 19.01 -8.01 16.53
CA LEU A 507 18.37 -7.83 17.84
C LEU A 507 17.24 -8.84 18.04
N ARG A 508 17.14 -9.35 19.26
CA ARG A 508 16.06 -10.26 19.68
C ARG A 508 15.33 -9.64 20.86
N PRO A 509 14.14 -10.13 21.21
CA PRO A 509 13.41 -9.66 22.39
C PRO A 509 14.27 -9.65 23.67
N VAL A 510 15.12 -10.67 23.87
CA VAL A 510 16.06 -10.71 25.00
C VAL A 510 17.08 -9.58 24.96
N HIS A 511 17.61 -9.24 23.79
CA HIS A 511 18.55 -8.14 23.60
C HIS A 511 17.89 -6.79 23.85
N LEU A 512 16.62 -6.62 23.45
CA LEU A 512 15.83 -5.43 23.76
C LEU A 512 15.61 -5.26 25.27
N ALA A 513 15.30 -6.34 25.99
CA ALA A 513 15.16 -6.28 27.45
C ALA A 513 16.45 -5.84 28.14
N LEU A 514 17.62 -6.27 27.63
CA LEU A 514 18.94 -5.84 28.11
C LEU A 514 19.22 -4.37 27.79
N LEU A 515 19.01 -3.97 26.53
CA LEU A 515 19.22 -2.58 26.10
C LEU A 515 18.34 -1.58 26.86
N PHE A 516 17.12 -1.98 27.21
CA PHE A 516 16.17 -1.15 27.96
C PHE A 516 16.25 -1.29 29.48
N ASP A 517 17.24 -2.01 30.03
CA ASP A 517 17.42 -2.15 31.48
C ASP A 517 16.13 -2.66 32.18
N GLN A 518 15.45 -3.67 31.60
CA GLN A 518 14.25 -4.30 32.16
C GLN A 518 14.54 -5.74 32.65
N PRO A 519 15.02 -5.95 33.89
CA PRO A 519 15.37 -7.28 34.40
C PRO A 519 14.16 -8.22 34.49
N TRP A 520 12.96 -7.70 34.81
CA TRP A 520 11.73 -8.49 34.84
C TRP A 520 11.34 -9.01 33.44
N ALA A 521 11.58 -8.22 32.38
CA ALA A 521 11.27 -8.61 31.01
C ALA A 521 12.22 -9.71 30.55
N LEU A 522 13.50 -9.58 30.88
CA LEU A 522 14.50 -10.63 30.65
C LEU A 522 14.07 -11.94 31.32
N GLN A 523 13.74 -11.91 32.61
CA GLN A 523 13.27 -13.09 33.35
C GLN A 523 12.08 -13.79 32.68
N ARG A 524 11.09 -13.00 32.22
CA ARG A 524 9.90 -13.51 31.53
C ARG A 524 10.22 -14.13 30.17
N LEU A 525 11.08 -13.48 29.38
CA LEU A 525 11.51 -13.99 28.08
C LEU A 525 12.31 -15.29 28.19
N VAL A 526 13.19 -15.39 29.20
CA VAL A 526 13.92 -16.63 29.50
C VAL A 526 12.96 -17.72 29.94
N ALA A 527 12.00 -17.42 30.81
CA ALA A 527 10.98 -18.38 31.23
C ALA A 527 10.09 -18.85 30.06
N ALA A 528 9.90 -18.01 29.04
CA ALA A 528 9.20 -18.35 27.80
C ALA A 528 10.05 -19.14 26.78
N GLY A 529 11.34 -19.38 27.07
CA GLY A 529 12.23 -20.19 26.25
C GLY A 529 12.99 -19.42 25.16
N ALA A 530 13.16 -18.10 25.29
CA ALA A 530 13.97 -17.34 24.36
C ALA A 530 15.44 -17.82 24.35
N ALA A 531 16.00 -18.08 23.17
CA ALA A 531 17.37 -18.57 23.04
C ALA A 531 18.41 -17.45 23.11
N PHE A 532 19.53 -17.75 23.78
CA PHE A 532 20.75 -16.91 23.80
C PHE A 532 21.78 -17.40 22.77
N ASP A 533 22.75 -16.54 22.43
CA ASP A 533 23.69 -16.58 21.29
C ASP A 533 24.50 -17.87 21.06
N LYS A 534 24.39 -18.91 21.89
CA LYS A 534 25.19 -20.15 21.78
C LYS A 534 24.49 -21.34 21.11
N VAL A 535 23.30 -21.17 20.54
CA VAL A 535 22.70 -22.23 19.72
C VAL A 535 23.34 -22.18 18.32
N GLU A 536 23.95 -23.28 17.86
CA GLU A 536 24.57 -23.37 16.53
C GLU A 536 23.61 -22.83 15.44
N GLY A 537 24.04 -21.80 14.69
CA GLY A 537 23.25 -21.16 13.64
C GLY A 537 22.61 -19.81 14.00
N VAL A 538 22.73 -19.36 15.25
CA VAL A 538 22.28 -18.03 15.68
C VAL A 538 23.29 -16.94 15.27
N VAL A 539 22.82 -15.92 14.56
CA VAL A 539 23.60 -14.71 14.24
C VAL A 539 23.71 -13.85 15.50
N PRO A 540 24.94 -13.50 15.97
CA PRO A 540 25.12 -12.62 17.12
C PRO A 540 24.59 -11.21 16.83
N VAL A 541 24.29 -10.45 17.89
CA VAL A 541 23.94 -9.03 17.74
C VAL A 541 25.14 -8.27 17.22
N ARG A 542 24.97 -7.54 16.11
CA ARG A 542 26.01 -6.71 15.51
C ARG A 542 25.71 -5.25 15.75
N GLU A 543 26.62 -4.53 16.41
CA GLU A 543 26.60 -3.07 16.43
C GLU A 543 27.41 -2.55 15.24
N ILE A 544 26.74 -1.92 14.28
CA ILE A 544 27.31 -1.47 13.00
C ILE A 544 27.42 0.05 12.98
N LEU A 545 28.53 0.58 12.47
CA LEU A 545 28.72 2.02 12.29
C LEU A 545 27.93 2.53 11.07
N VAL A 546 27.22 3.64 11.23
CA VAL A 546 26.64 4.44 10.15
C VAL A 546 27.81 5.15 9.45
N ASP A 547 28.07 4.77 8.20
CA ASP A 547 29.22 5.19 7.38
C ASP A 547 30.58 4.75 7.95
N PRO A 548 30.91 3.44 7.88
CA PRO A 548 32.17 2.94 8.41
C PRO A 548 33.37 3.52 7.64
N PRO A 549 34.52 3.76 8.32
CA PRO A 549 35.78 4.02 7.62
C PRO A 549 36.10 2.84 6.68
N GLY A 550 36.90 3.08 5.63
CA GLY A 550 37.13 2.11 4.54
C GLY A 550 37.68 0.73 4.93
N ASP A 551 37.97 0.46 6.21
CA ASP A 551 38.38 -0.85 6.71
C ASP A 551 37.16 -1.73 7.08
N PRO A 552 36.95 -2.89 6.41
CA PRO A 552 35.87 -3.84 6.71
C PRO A 552 35.84 -4.34 8.15
N LEU A 553 36.97 -4.33 8.87
CA LEU A 553 37.04 -4.77 10.27
C LEU A 553 36.40 -3.79 11.26
N LEU A 554 36.16 -2.54 10.84
CA LEU A 554 35.49 -1.51 11.63
C LEU A 554 33.99 -1.39 11.32
N HIS A 555 33.48 -2.24 10.42
CA HIS A 555 32.09 -2.14 9.96
C HIS A 555 31.10 -2.60 11.04
N GLY A 556 31.47 -3.51 11.93
CA GLY A 556 30.58 -3.88 13.03
C GLY A 556 31.23 -4.76 14.08
N MET A 557 30.65 -4.74 15.27
CA MET A 557 31.09 -5.48 16.44
C MET A 557 30.03 -6.51 16.84
N ASP A 558 30.44 -7.78 16.89
CA ASP A 558 29.62 -8.86 17.45
C ASP A 558 29.58 -8.68 18.98
N LEU A 559 28.41 -8.28 19.50
CA LEU A 559 28.16 -8.15 20.92
C LEU A 559 27.49 -9.42 21.45
N ASP A 560 28.16 -10.06 22.40
CA ASP A 560 27.51 -11.09 23.19
C ASP A 560 26.60 -10.48 24.28
N VAL A 561 25.74 -11.32 24.85
CA VAL A 561 24.82 -10.98 25.94
C VAL A 561 25.54 -10.31 27.13
N VAL A 562 26.77 -10.74 27.46
CA VAL A 562 27.52 -10.20 28.61
C VAL A 562 28.03 -8.80 28.31
N MET A 563 28.54 -8.56 27.10
CA MET A 563 28.94 -7.24 26.62
C MET A 563 27.76 -6.28 26.57
N LEU A 564 26.58 -6.75 26.13
CA LEU A 564 25.34 -5.96 26.19
C LEU A 564 24.95 -5.62 27.64
N CYS A 565 25.03 -6.57 28.57
CA CYS A 565 24.76 -6.32 30.00
C CYS A 565 25.74 -5.30 30.60
N VAL A 566 27.03 -5.43 30.28
CA VAL A 566 28.07 -4.51 30.76
C VAL A 566 27.85 -3.11 30.19
N ARG A 567 27.53 -3.00 28.90
CA ARG A 567 27.22 -1.73 28.22
C ARG A 567 25.97 -1.07 28.80
N ALA A 568 24.93 -1.85 29.09
CA ALA A 568 23.75 -1.37 29.80
C ALA A 568 24.06 -1.01 31.28
N GLY A 569 25.06 -1.65 31.89
CA GLY A 569 25.52 -1.35 33.26
C GLY A 569 24.62 -1.95 34.35
N THR A 570 24.02 -3.10 34.09
CA THR A 570 22.92 -3.65 34.90
C THR A 570 23.40 -4.84 35.75
N LEU A 571 23.70 -4.57 37.02
CA LEU A 571 24.18 -5.59 37.95
C LEU A 571 23.16 -6.75 38.09
N GLU A 572 21.87 -6.43 38.21
CA GLU A 572 20.79 -7.41 38.42
C GLU A 572 20.66 -8.39 37.25
N MET A 573 20.82 -7.92 36.01
CA MET A 573 20.74 -8.78 34.82
C MET A 573 21.93 -9.73 34.76
N LEU A 574 23.13 -9.24 35.04
CA LEU A 574 24.33 -10.07 35.05
C LEU A 574 24.27 -11.13 36.16
N GLN A 575 23.75 -10.76 37.34
CA GLN A 575 23.47 -11.72 38.43
C GLN A 575 22.44 -12.76 38.01
N PHE A 576 21.33 -12.34 37.39
CA PHE A 576 20.30 -13.26 36.91
C PHE A 576 20.86 -14.26 35.88
N LEU A 577 21.61 -13.78 34.88
CA LEU A 577 22.22 -14.66 33.87
C LEU A 577 23.21 -15.66 34.49
N TYR A 578 23.94 -15.24 35.53
CA TYR A 578 24.82 -16.13 36.30
C TYR A 578 24.02 -17.20 37.05
N GLU A 579 22.98 -16.80 37.78
CA GLU A 579 22.13 -17.70 38.56
C GLU A 579 21.43 -18.75 37.68
N GLN A 580 21.04 -18.37 36.46
CA GLN A 580 20.42 -19.29 35.48
C GLN A 580 21.45 -20.14 34.71
N GLN A 581 22.75 -19.99 34.97
CA GLN A 581 23.83 -20.66 34.22
C GLN A 581 23.80 -20.38 32.70
N LEU A 582 23.25 -19.23 32.31
CA LEU A 582 23.15 -18.79 30.92
C LEU A 582 24.32 -17.88 30.51
N LEU A 583 25.25 -17.63 31.44
CA LEU A 583 26.35 -16.72 31.22
C LEU A 583 27.34 -17.31 30.18
N PRO A 584 27.62 -16.59 29.07
CA PRO A 584 28.70 -16.94 28.16
C PRO A 584 30.07 -16.76 28.82
N ASP A 585 31.14 -16.94 28.04
CA ASP A 585 32.51 -16.81 28.55
C ASP A 585 32.77 -15.35 28.99
N VAL A 586 33.02 -15.14 30.29
CA VAL A 586 33.31 -13.82 30.87
C VAL A 586 34.62 -13.23 30.32
N ASN A 587 35.46 -14.06 29.71
CA ASN A 587 36.74 -13.68 29.14
C ASN A 587 36.68 -13.54 27.61
N SER A 588 35.48 -13.45 27.02
CA SER A 588 35.32 -13.16 25.59
C SER A 588 36.06 -11.86 25.24
N LYS A 589 36.88 -11.92 24.19
CA LYS A 589 37.66 -10.77 23.70
C LYS A 589 37.04 -10.26 22.42
N LEU A 590 36.72 -8.98 22.40
CA LEU A 590 36.32 -8.30 21.16
C LEU A 590 37.58 -7.99 20.34
N PRO A 591 37.58 -8.34 19.04
CA PRO A 591 38.76 -8.24 18.20
C PRO A 591 39.19 -6.78 17.98
N LEU A 592 38.23 -5.88 17.72
CA LEU A 592 38.46 -4.46 17.53
C LEU A 592 37.15 -3.71 17.80
N VAL A 593 37.17 -2.70 18.67
CA VAL A 593 36.00 -1.90 19.05
C VAL A 593 36.31 -0.45 18.75
N PRO A 594 35.61 0.22 17.81
CA PRO A 594 35.76 1.67 17.62
C PRO A 594 35.40 2.38 18.94
N ASP A 595 35.96 3.56 19.20
CA ASP A 595 35.75 4.28 20.46
C ASP A 595 34.31 4.81 20.58
N ILE A 596 33.40 3.92 20.99
CA ILE A 596 31.95 4.09 21.03
C ILE A 596 31.40 4.04 22.47
N THR A 597 32.25 4.28 23.47
CA THR A 597 31.88 4.17 24.90
C THR A 597 31.69 5.55 25.54
N PRO A 598 30.44 6.03 25.71
CA PRO A 598 30.13 7.12 26.63
C PRO A 598 30.52 6.72 28.08
N PRO A 599 31.06 7.62 28.92
CA PRO A 599 31.01 9.09 28.81
C PRO A 599 32.16 9.71 28.00
N PHE A 600 33.08 8.90 27.48
CA PHE A 600 34.29 9.38 26.80
C PHE A 600 34.09 9.65 25.32
N TRP A 601 32.87 10.03 24.90
CA TRP A 601 32.76 10.80 23.68
C TRP A 601 33.52 12.10 23.95
N PRO A 602 34.65 12.41 23.28
CA PRO A 602 35.19 13.75 23.39
C PRO A 602 34.05 14.67 22.95
N TRP A 603 33.55 15.49 23.89
CA TRP A 603 32.68 16.60 23.56
C TRP A 603 33.29 17.25 22.34
N LYS A 604 32.52 17.35 21.25
CA LYS A 604 32.90 18.06 20.03
C LYS A 604 33.67 19.32 20.43
N VAL A 605 35.00 19.29 20.29
CA VAL A 605 35.75 20.52 20.28
C VAL A 605 35.40 21.12 18.93
N GLU A 606 34.49 22.11 18.92
CA GLU A 606 34.07 22.79 17.71
C GLU A 606 35.33 23.28 16.95
N GLY A 607 35.64 22.65 15.81
CA GLY A 607 36.75 23.05 14.94
C GLY A 607 37.77 21.96 14.57
N LEU A 608 37.72 20.76 15.15
CA LEU A 608 38.54 19.64 14.67
C LEU A 608 37.75 18.80 13.65
N GLY A 609 38.32 18.59 12.46
CA GLY A 609 37.74 17.79 11.38
C GLY A 609 37.44 16.35 11.81
N GLU A 610 36.53 15.71 11.10
CA GLU A 610 35.85 14.44 11.45
C GLU A 610 36.73 13.16 11.46
N GLU A 611 38.04 13.27 11.65
CA GLU A 611 39.04 12.22 11.37
C GLU A 611 39.81 11.76 12.63
N LEU A 612 39.13 11.52 13.74
CA LEU A 612 39.73 10.89 14.92
C LEU A 612 38.91 9.65 15.31
N LEU A 613 39.27 8.51 14.74
CA LEU A 613 38.74 7.20 15.15
C LEU A 613 39.80 6.51 16.00
N TRP A 614 39.52 6.35 17.28
CA TRP A 614 40.30 5.51 18.18
C TRP A 614 39.65 4.12 18.19
N ALA A 615 40.43 3.07 18.46
CA ALA A 615 39.89 1.74 18.64
C ALA A 615 40.61 0.98 19.75
N TRP A 616 39.83 0.13 20.42
CA TRP A 616 40.28 -0.76 21.47
C TRP A 616 40.39 -2.18 20.92
N ARG A 617 41.54 -2.83 21.11
CA ARG A 617 41.77 -4.21 20.68
C ARG A 617 41.94 -5.11 21.89
N GLY A 618 41.20 -6.23 21.91
CA GLY A 618 41.22 -7.18 23.02
C GLY A 618 40.32 -6.77 24.18
N LEU A 619 39.26 -6.00 23.91
CA LEU A 619 38.33 -5.54 24.93
C LEU A 619 37.57 -6.72 25.52
N THR A 620 37.66 -6.86 26.85
CA THR A 620 36.95 -7.85 27.66
C THR A 620 35.77 -7.21 28.38
N PRO A 621 34.76 -7.97 28.84
CA PRO A 621 33.64 -7.42 29.60
C PRO A 621 34.11 -6.64 30.82
N LEU A 622 35.17 -7.12 31.49
CA LEU A 622 35.74 -6.43 32.65
C LEU A 622 36.33 -5.07 32.27
N THR A 623 37.14 -5.01 31.22
CA THR A 623 37.77 -3.77 30.79
C THR A 623 36.73 -2.77 30.26
N LEU A 624 35.70 -3.25 29.56
CA LEU A 624 34.55 -2.44 29.16
C LEU A 624 33.80 -1.87 30.39
N ALA A 625 33.55 -2.68 31.42
CA ALA A 625 32.90 -2.22 32.65
C ALA A 625 33.71 -1.12 33.36
N LEU A 626 35.03 -1.25 33.37
CA LEU A 626 35.95 -0.25 33.93
C LEU A 626 35.94 1.05 33.14
N LEU A 627 35.97 0.99 31.80
CA LEU A 627 35.88 2.18 30.93
C LEU A 627 34.57 2.95 31.15
N HIS A 628 33.46 2.25 31.40
CA HIS A 628 32.17 2.86 31.74
C HIS A 628 32.04 3.28 33.22
N GLY A 629 33.07 3.06 34.05
CA GLY A 629 33.05 3.39 35.48
C GLY A 629 32.05 2.55 36.30
N ARG A 630 31.64 1.38 35.81
CA ARG A 630 30.64 0.51 36.44
C ARG A 630 31.29 -0.42 37.47
N GLY A 631 31.63 0.13 38.63
CA GLY A 631 32.38 -0.59 39.66
C GLY A 631 31.72 -1.86 40.17
N ASP A 632 30.40 -1.86 40.34
CA ASP A 632 29.68 -3.03 40.86
C ASP A 632 29.68 -4.19 39.85
N VAL A 633 29.50 -3.87 38.57
CA VAL A 633 29.55 -4.84 37.47
C VAL A 633 30.97 -5.38 37.30
N ALA A 634 31.98 -4.51 37.33
CA ALA A 634 33.38 -4.92 37.29
C ALA A 634 33.73 -5.86 38.45
N LEU A 635 33.30 -5.54 39.68
CA LEU A 635 33.53 -6.38 40.84
C LEU A 635 32.82 -7.74 40.72
N LEU A 636 31.61 -7.79 40.17
CA LEU A 636 30.91 -9.04 39.91
C LEU A 636 31.65 -9.87 38.86
N LEU A 637 32.07 -9.29 37.75
CA LEU A 637 32.84 -10.00 36.71
C LEU A 637 34.13 -10.61 37.27
N VAL A 638 34.82 -9.91 38.17
CA VAL A 638 36.01 -10.42 38.87
C VAL A 638 35.66 -11.62 39.74
N ARG A 639 34.54 -11.56 40.48
CA ARG A 639 34.03 -12.71 41.25
C ARG A 639 33.64 -13.88 40.36
N LEU A 640 33.22 -13.61 39.13
CA LEU A 640 32.89 -14.61 38.10
C LEU A 640 34.13 -15.18 37.39
N GLY A 641 35.35 -14.76 37.76
CA GLY A 641 36.60 -15.29 37.19
C GLY A 641 37.09 -14.54 35.95
N ALA A 642 36.75 -13.25 35.81
CA ALA A 642 37.34 -12.42 34.77
C ALA A 642 38.87 -12.32 34.91
N ASP A 643 39.58 -12.44 33.79
CA ASP A 643 41.03 -12.38 33.70
C ASP A 643 41.54 -10.95 33.91
N LEU A 644 42.15 -10.71 35.07
CA LEU A 644 42.75 -9.43 35.45
C LEU A 644 44.01 -9.10 34.63
N LEU A 645 44.69 -10.12 34.09
CA LEU A 645 45.88 -9.97 33.25
C LEU A 645 45.53 -9.78 31.78
N SER A 646 44.25 -9.81 31.42
CA SER A 646 43.82 -9.54 30.05
C SER A 646 44.35 -8.16 29.62
N GLN A 647 45.16 -8.18 28.56
CA GLN A 647 45.79 -6.98 28.01
C GLN A 647 44.86 -6.34 26.97
N LEU A 648 44.69 -5.04 27.12
CA LEU A 648 43.93 -4.17 26.25
C LEU A 648 44.89 -3.23 25.52
N ASP A 649 44.75 -3.14 24.20
CA ASP A 649 45.51 -2.20 23.39
C ASP A 649 44.61 -1.03 22.97
N HIS A 650 45.03 0.18 23.30
CA HIS A 650 44.43 1.44 22.86
C HIS A 650 45.18 1.94 21.63
N ILE A 651 44.53 1.88 20.47
CA ILE A 651 45.14 2.11 19.14
C ILE A 651 44.49 3.34 18.50
N ALA A 652 45.30 4.30 18.06
CA ALA A 652 44.85 5.38 17.16
C ALA A 652 44.85 4.89 15.71
N ILE A 653 43.78 5.16 14.97
CA ILE A 653 43.62 4.75 13.56
C ILE A 653 44.17 5.82 12.58
N GLU A 654 44.26 7.09 12.99
CA GLU A 654 44.92 8.16 12.21
C GLU A 654 45.70 9.13 13.11
N ALA A 655 46.84 9.64 12.63
CA ALA A 655 47.73 10.50 13.41
C ALA A 655 47.28 11.98 13.34
N PRO A 656 46.97 12.65 14.47
CA PRO A 656 46.69 14.08 14.47
C PRO A 656 47.99 14.91 14.35
N LYS A 657 47.93 16.03 13.62
CA LYS A 657 49.09 16.90 13.34
C LYS A 657 49.56 17.77 14.52
N HIS A 658 48.90 17.72 15.69
CA HIS A 658 49.28 18.55 16.85
C HIS A 658 49.04 17.82 18.18
N TYR A 659 50.09 17.71 19.00
CA TYR A 659 50.10 16.96 20.26
C TYR A 659 49.49 17.75 21.44
N SER A 660 48.57 17.13 22.19
CA SER A 660 48.28 17.47 23.57
C SER A 660 48.30 16.21 24.46
N VAL A 661 48.54 16.37 25.75
CA VAL A 661 48.96 15.29 26.67
C VAL A 661 47.88 14.23 26.96
N THR A 662 46.65 14.40 26.46
CA THR A 662 45.57 13.39 26.50
C THR A 662 45.60 12.40 25.33
N ASP A 663 46.51 12.56 24.38
CA ASP A 663 46.52 11.85 23.10
C ASP A 663 47.39 10.56 23.10
N ASN A 664 47.50 9.89 24.24
CA ASN A 664 48.47 8.79 24.41
C ASN A 664 47.85 7.42 24.07
N CYS A 665 48.41 6.76 23.06
CA CYS A 665 48.13 5.35 22.77
C CYS A 665 48.89 4.47 23.76
N PHE A 666 48.22 3.47 24.33
CA PHE A 666 48.82 2.53 25.27
C PHE A 666 48.62 1.10 24.75
N ARG A 667 49.66 0.28 24.75
CA ARG A 667 49.55 -1.17 24.53
C ARG A 667 49.78 -1.93 25.82
N GLY A 668 49.05 -3.03 25.99
CA GLY A 668 49.18 -3.91 27.15
C GLY A 668 48.54 -3.37 28.43
N LEU A 669 47.51 -2.53 28.35
CA LEU A 669 46.79 -2.07 29.54
C LEU A 669 46.05 -3.23 30.20
N THR A 670 46.36 -3.52 31.45
CA THR A 670 45.55 -4.45 32.25
C THR A 670 44.41 -3.72 32.97
N ALA A 671 43.49 -4.46 33.57
CA ALA A 671 42.40 -3.89 34.39
C ALA A 671 42.92 -2.92 35.48
N LEU A 672 44.07 -3.24 36.10
CA LEU A 672 44.68 -2.41 37.14
C LEU A 672 45.30 -1.12 36.56
N HIS A 673 45.84 -1.18 35.33
CA HIS A 673 46.29 0.02 34.62
C HIS A 673 45.13 0.96 34.31
N LEU A 674 43.99 0.43 33.86
CA LEU A 674 42.77 1.22 33.62
C LEU A 674 42.25 1.87 34.92
N CYS A 675 42.23 1.13 36.03
CA CYS A 675 41.83 1.70 37.31
C CYS A 675 42.75 2.85 37.74
N ALA A 676 44.06 2.70 37.50
CA ALA A 676 45.06 3.73 37.77
C ALA A 676 44.92 4.96 36.86
N LEU A 677 44.50 4.80 35.61
CA LEU A 677 44.25 5.89 34.67
C LEU A 677 42.94 6.65 34.96
N LEU A 678 41.87 5.92 35.27
CA LEU A 678 40.50 6.45 35.37
C LEU A 678 40.07 6.89 36.79
N ASP A 679 41.00 6.92 37.75
CA ASP A 679 40.76 7.24 39.17
C ASP A 679 39.73 6.33 39.87
N LEU A 680 39.69 5.05 39.49
CA LEU A 680 38.74 4.07 40.01
C LEU A 680 39.23 3.45 41.33
N ASN A 681 39.48 4.31 42.32
CA ASN A 681 40.11 3.96 43.61
C ASN A 681 39.40 2.81 44.35
N ALA A 682 38.07 2.84 44.39
CA ALA A 682 37.27 1.83 45.07
C ALA A 682 37.39 0.45 44.39
N ILE A 683 37.42 0.44 43.06
CA ILE A 683 37.55 -0.79 42.27
C ILE A 683 38.98 -1.32 42.38
N ALA A 684 40.00 -0.48 42.24
CA ALA A 684 41.40 -0.88 42.43
C ALA A 684 41.61 -1.53 43.80
N HIS A 685 41.06 -0.93 44.86
CA HIS A 685 41.14 -1.48 46.21
C HIS A 685 40.37 -2.81 46.33
N ALA A 686 39.19 -2.92 45.73
CA ALA A 686 38.41 -4.15 45.74
C ALA A 686 39.08 -5.29 44.95
N LEU A 687 39.69 -4.99 43.80
CA LEU A 687 40.48 -5.93 43.00
C LEU A 687 41.67 -6.48 43.80
N LEU A 688 42.38 -5.60 44.50
CA LEU A 688 43.54 -5.97 45.32
C LEU A 688 43.13 -6.75 46.58
N LEU A 689 41.95 -6.48 47.15
CA LEU A 689 41.43 -7.19 48.33
C LEU A 689 40.75 -8.53 47.99
N SER A 690 40.08 -8.64 46.84
CA SER A 690 39.32 -9.86 46.47
C SER A 690 40.21 -11.09 46.32
N GLU A 691 41.49 -10.91 45.95
CA GLU A 691 42.48 -12.01 45.93
C GLU A 691 43.05 -12.34 47.32
N CYS A 692 42.99 -11.40 48.28
CA CYS A 692 43.56 -11.59 49.62
C CYS A 692 42.66 -12.47 50.53
N SER A 693 41.35 -12.47 50.30
CA SER A 693 40.40 -13.32 51.05
C SER A 693 40.33 -14.72 50.43
N GLY A 694 41.29 -15.59 50.75
CA GLY A 694 41.33 -16.99 50.30
C GLY A 694 40.18 -17.90 50.79
N ASP A 695 39.06 -17.34 51.24
CA ASP A 695 37.99 -18.05 51.96
C ASP A 695 36.82 -18.51 51.06
N VAL A 696 36.84 -18.22 49.75
CA VAL A 696 35.83 -18.76 48.81
C VAL A 696 36.53 -19.58 47.72
N PRO A 697 36.25 -20.89 47.59
CA PRO A 697 36.83 -21.70 46.53
C PRO A 697 36.21 -21.27 45.19
N PHE A 698 36.99 -20.56 44.37
CA PHE A 698 36.64 -20.25 43.00
C PHE A 698 36.57 -21.55 42.18
N VAL A 699 35.42 -21.81 41.56
CA VAL A 699 35.24 -22.93 40.63
C VAL A 699 35.59 -22.42 39.24
N PHE A 700 36.84 -22.62 38.82
CA PHE A 700 37.25 -22.43 37.42
C PHE A 700 36.89 -23.69 36.63
N PRO A 701 36.06 -23.61 35.58
CA PRO A 701 35.68 -24.80 34.82
C PRO A 701 36.83 -25.44 34.04
N ASN A 702 37.89 -24.68 33.70
CA ASN A 702 39.08 -25.19 33.03
C ASN A 702 40.31 -24.32 33.39
N GLU A 703 41.37 -24.99 33.86
CA GLU A 703 42.72 -24.54 34.28
C GLU A 703 43.17 -23.07 34.05
N THR A 704 43.55 -22.39 35.13
CA THR A 704 44.92 -21.95 35.48
C THR A 704 44.84 -21.27 36.85
N ARG A 705 45.91 -21.30 37.65
CA ARG A 705 45.91 -20.68 38.98
C ARG A 705 45.54 -19.19 38.85
N PRO A 706 44.79 -18.61 39.81
CA PRO A 706 44.60 -17.15 39.82
C PRO A 706 45.97 -16.48 39.73
N PRO A 707 46.11 -15.44 38.90
CA PRO A 707 47.39 -14.78 38.70
C PRO A 707 47.96 -14.38 40.05
N GLN A 708 49.25 -14.60 40.27
CA GLN A 708 49.82 -14.22 41.55
C GLN A 708 49.79 -12.70 41.61
N PHE A 709 49.37 -12.14 42.73
CA PHE A 709 49.39 -10.70 43.03
C PHE A 709 50.69 -9.98 42.60
N LYS A 710 51.83 -10.71 42.62
CA LYS A 710 53.14 -10.25 42.13
C LYS A 710 53.17 -9.97 40.62
N GLU A 711 52.43 -10.75 39.83
CA GLU A 711 52.29 -10.63 38.36
C GLU A 711 51.39 -9.46 37.98
N LEU A 712 50.32 -9.19 38.73
CA LEU A 712 49.42 -8.05 38.50
C LEU A 712 50.09 -6.70 38.77
N LEU A 713 50.81 -6.58 39.89
CA LEU A 713 51.56 -5.37 40.24
C LEU A 713 52.81 -5.18 39.38
N GLY A 714 53.41 -6.29 38.95
CA GLY A 714 54.53 -6.32 38.02
C GLY A 714 54.13 -6.21 36.56
N ALA A 715 52.83 -6.17 36.25
CA ALA A 715 52.32 -6.02 34.89
C ALA A 715 52.73 -4.66 34.34
N VAL A 716 52.95 -4.65 33.03
CA VAL A 716 53.63 -3.56 32.35
C VAL A 716 52.89 -3.21 31.07
N CYS A 717 52.62 -1.93 30.86
CA CYS A 717 52.13 -1.38 29.60
C CYS A 717 53.19 -0.49 28.94
N GLN A 718 53.01 -0.23 27.65
CA GLN A 718 53.90 0.63 26.87
C GLN A 718 53.10 1.79 26.26
N GLN A 719 53.66 3.00 26.30
CA GLN A 719 53.08 4.18 25.66
C GLN A 719 53.71 4.40 24.28
N LEU A 720 52.86 4.53 23.27
CA LEU A 720 53.23 4.60 21.86
C LEU A 720 53.11 6.00 21.27
N TRP A 721 53.88 6.25 20.21
CA TRP A 721 53.56 7.29 19.24
C TRP A 721 52.33 6.88 18.41
N ALA A 722 51.48 7.84 18.09
CA ALA A 722 50.21 7.64 17.41
C ALA A 722 50.34 7.36 15.89
N THR A 723 51.20 6.43 15.46
CA THR A 723 51.38 6.08 14.03
C THR A 723 50.99 4.64 13.72
N MET A 724 50.12 4.46 12.71
CA MET A 724 49.59 3.18 12.21
C MET A 724 50.59 2.33 11.40
N GLU A 725 51.78 2.81 11.06
CA GLU A 725 52.80 2.01 10.35
C GLU A 725 53.61 1.12 11.31
N SER A 726 52.88 0.41 12.16
CA SER A 726 53.39 -0.59 13.08
C SER A 726 53.43 -1.93 12.34
N ASP A 727 54.62 -2.37 11.90
CA ASP A 727 54.86 -3.70 11.29
C ASP A 727 54.55 -4.87 12.27
N GLY A 728 53.93 -4.61 13.43
CA GLY A 728 53.70 -5.56 14.52
C GLY A 728 54.98 -6.01 15.21
N ASN A 729 56.13 -5.40 14.90
CA ASN A 729 57.42 -5.76 15.48
C ASN A 729 57.80 -4.77 16.61
N PRO A 730 57.64 -5.16 17.88
CA PRO A 730 57.80 -4.26 19.03
C PRO A 730 59.22 -3.71 19.19
N GLU A 731 60.23 -4.39 18.60
CA GLU A 731 61.63 -3.98 18.66
C GLU A 731 61.96 -2.80 17.74
N LYS A 732 61.11 -2.51 16.75
CA LYS A 732 61.37 -1.49 15.71
C LYS A 732 60.62 -0.17 15.91
N GLU A 733 59.64 -0.14 16.81
CA GLU A 733 58.81 1.03 17.05
C GLU A 733 59.49 2.01 18.03
N PRO A 734 59.41 3.33 17.82
CA PRO A 734 59.82 4.32 18.81
C PRO A 734 58.72 4.49 19.87
N TRP A 735 59.06 4.33 21.14
CA TRP A 735 58.12 4.40 22.27
C TRP A 735 58.40 5.66 23.07
N LEU A 736 57.36 6.38 23.48
CA LEU A 736 57.52 7.57 24.31
C LEU A 736 57.91 7.15 25.74
N TRP A 737 57.24 6.12 26.27
CA TRP A 737 57.48 5.55 27.59
C TRP A 737 57.36 4.02 27.50
N ARG A 738 58.44 3.31 27.82
CA ARG A 738 58.40 1.86 27.99
C ARG A 738 58.22 1.52 29.45
N ASP A 739 57.68 0.33 29.64
CA ASP A 739 57.66 -0.34 30.91
C ASP A 739 56.87 0.31 32.05
N LEU A 740 55.81 1.03 31.71
CA LEU A 740 54.89 1.68 32.65
C LEU A 740 54.10 0.65 33.42
N THR A 741 54.11 0.75 34.75
CA THR A 741 53.27 -0.10 35.60
C THR A 741 52.06 0.67 36.11
N PRO A 742 51.07 0.01 36.75
CA PRO A 742 49.89 0.71 37.28
C PRO A 742 50.27 1.84 38.25
N LEU A 743 51.37 1.67 39.01
CA LEU A 743 51.88 2.70 39.92
C LEU A 743 52.39 3.93 39.13
N HIS A 744 53.12 3.72 38.04
CA HIS A 744 53.59 4.81 37.18
C HIS A 744 52.39 5.57 36.59
N LEU A 745 51.42 4.87 36.02
CA LEU A 745 50.22 5.49 35.45
C LEU A 745 49.41 6.26 36.48
N SER A 746 49.23 5.73 37.70
CA SER A 746 48.50 6.44 38.76
C SER A 746 49.18 7.76 39.16
N LEU A 747 50.50 7.82 39.14
CA LEU A 747 51.26 9.04 39.43
C LEU A 747 51.15 10.05 38.27
N VAL A 748 51.29 9.58 37.02
CA VAL A 748 51.16 10.41 35.80
C VAL A 748 49.75 11.00 35.69
N ALA A 749 48.72 10.19 35.93
CA ALA A 749 47.32 10.59 35.95
C ALA A 749 46.93 11.44 37.18
N LYS A 750 47.84 11.57 38.16
CA LYS A 750 47.63 12.26 39.45
C LYS A 750 46.57 11.61 40.35
N ASN A 751 46.33 10.32 40.17
CA ASN A 751 45.42 9.48 40.97
C ASN A 751 46.15 8.95 42.19
N TYR A 752 46.49 9.87 43.10
CA TYR A 752 47.37 9.61 44.22
C TYR A 752 46.80 8.63 45.26
N VAL A 753 45.48 8.48 45.33
CA VAL A 753 44.82 7.52 46.22
C VAL A 753 45.06 6.10 45.72
N THR A 754 44.85 5.84 44.43
CA THR A 754 45.21 4.55 43.80
C THR A 754 46.71 4.28 43.93
N ALA A 755 47.56 5.29 43.72
CA ALA A 755 49.00 5.15 43.92
C ALA A 755 49.35 4.69 45.35
N ASP A 756 48.68 5.28 46.35
CA ASP A 756 48.90 4.92 47.75
C ASP A 756 48.48 3.48 48.05
N VAL A 757 47.32 3.06 47.53
CA VAL A 757 46.83 1.68 47.64
C VAL A 757 47.79 0.69 46.95
N LEU A 758 48.30 1.02 45.76
CA LEU A 758 49.27 0.19 45.04
C LEU A 758 50.60 0.05 45.80
N ILE A 759 51.07 1.12 46.43
CA ILE A 759 52.27 1.08 47.28
C ILE A 759 52.02 0.22 48.52
N GLU A 760 50.82 0.30 49.11
CA GLU A 760 50.43 -0.51 50.27
C GLU A 760 50.27 -1.99 49.94
N ALA A 761 49.78 -2.28 48.74
CA ALA A 761 49.65 -3.62 48.18
C ALA A 761 51.04 -4.22 47.89
N SER A 762 51.97 -3.46 47.33
CA SER A 762 53.25 -3.98 46.81
C SER A 762 54.21 -4.51 47.88
N THR A 763 54.88 -5.61 47.58
CA THR A 763 55.99 -6.16 48.39
C THR A 763 57.28 -5.37 48.17
N PRO A 764 58.25 -5.40 49.10
CA PRO A 764 59.54 -4.73 48.94
C PRO A 764 60.23 -5.11 47.63
N ASP A 765 60.27 -6.41 47.29
CA ASP A 765 60.84 -6.89 46.02
C ASP A 765 60.16 -6.28 44.79
N THR A 766 58.83 -6.20 44.79
CA THR A 766 58.10 -5.61 43.66
C THR A 766 58.35 -4.11 43.57
N LEU A 767 58.38 -3.39 44.70
CA LEU A 767 58.70 -1.96 44.70
C LEU A 767 60.14 -1.69 44.30
N ASP A 768 61.08 -2.54 44.70
CA ASP A 768 62.46 -2.44 44.29
C ASP A 768 62.58 -2.63 42.78
N ILE A 769 61.94 -3.63 42.18
CA ILE A 769 61.87 -3.80 40.72
C ILE A 769 61.24 -2.56 40.04
N LEU A 770 60.16 -2.03 40.60
CA LEU A 770 59.47 -0.85 40.08
C LEU A 770 60.31 0.43 40.17
N CYS A 771 61.20 0.54 41.18
CA CYS A 771 62.05 1.71 41.41
C CYS A 771 63.45 1.58 40.79
N SER A 772 63.92 0.34 40.53
CA SER A 772 65.28 0.02 40.07
C SER A 772 65.39 -0.23 38.57
N ARG A 773 64.28 -0.22 37.82
CA ARG A 773 64.31 -0.09 36.35
C ARG A 773 65.00 1.22 35.98
N LYS A 774 66.31 1.13 35.76
CA LYS A 774 67.18 2.26 35.42
C LYS A 774 66.90 2.74 34.01
N ASP A 775 67.11 4.04 33.83
CA ASP A 775 67.30 4.71 32.55
C ASP A 775 68.17 3.85 31.64
N VAL A 776 67.59 3.41 30.52
CA VAL A 776 68.32 2.76 29.44
C VAL A 776 69.42 3.73 29.00
N GLU A 777 70.68 3.30 29.01
CA GLU A 777 71.87 4.16 28.80
C GLU A 777 71.96 4.85 27.42
N ASN A 778 70.92 4.78 26.58
CA ASN A 778 70.86 5.43 25.27
C ASN A 778 69.87 6.61 25.27
N ASP A 779 70.41 7.80 24.96
CA ASP A 779 69.90 9.19 25.07
C ASP A 779 68.55 9.57 24.40
N SER A 780 67.63 8.64 24.11
CA SER A 780 66.34 8.97 23.47
C SER A 780 65.07 8.52 24.20
N GLU A 781 65.16 7.72 25.26
CA GLU A 781 63.99 7.19 25.97
C GLU A 781 64.01 7.64 27.44
N ILE A 782 62.96 8.36 27.87
CA ILE A 782 62.86 8.87 29.24
C ILE A 782 62.07 7.85 30.09
N SER A 783 62.75 6.96 30.81
CA SER A 783 62.08 6.05 31.75
C SER A 783 62.09 6.64 33.16
N TYR A 784 61.04 7.38 33.52
CA TYR A 784 60.94 7.87 34.89
C TYR A 784 60.63 6.75 35.88
N SER A 785 61.52 6.52 36.86
CA SER A 785 61.17 5.70 38.02
C SER A 785 59.94 6.29 38.75
N ALA A 786 59.06 5.43 39.28
CA ALA A 786 57.91 5.87 40.07
C ALA A 786 58.30 6.79 41.24
N LEU A 787 59.49 6.57 41.81
CA LEU A 787 60.08 7.41 42.85
C LEU A 787 60.32 8.86 42.35
N LEU A 788 60.85 9.00 41.13
CA LEU A 788 61.14 10.29 40.49
C LEU A 788 59.85 10.99 40.07
N LEU A 789 58.87 10.27 39.50
CA LEU A 789 57.54 10.82 39.18
C LEU A 789 56.87 11.42 40.43
N ALA A 790 56.87 10.69 41.55
CA ALA A 790 56.30 11.20 42.80
C ALA A 790 57.00 12.48 43.28
N PHE A 791 58.32 12.60 43.05
CA PHE A 791 59.09 13.80 43.37
C PHE A 791 58.75 14.97 42.45
N GLU A 792 58.69 14.77 41.14
CA GLU A 792 58.34 15.79 40.15
C GLU A 792 56.93 16.35 40.35
N HIS A 793 55.97 15.48 40.67
CA HIS A 793 54.61 15.86 41.05
C HIS A 793 54.51 16.50 42.46
N ARG A 794 55.64 16.76 43.13
CA ARG A 794 55.74 17.40 44.46
C ARG A 794 55.04 16.63 45.60
N ARG A 795 54.86 15.32 45.47
CA ARG A 795 54.24 14.44 46.50
C ARG A 795 55.30 13.81 47.40
N LYS A 796 55.80 14.61 48.35
CA LYS A 796 56.84 14.21 49.33
C LYS A 796 56.41 13.04 50.21
N ASP A 797 55.13 12.92 50.48
CA ASP A 797 54.49 11.84 51.23
C ASP A 797 54.63 10.49 50.50
N LEU A 798 54.18 10.42 49.25
CA LEU A 798 54.28 9.21 48.41
C LEU A 798 55.74 8.85 48.14
N HIS A 799 56.57 9.83 47.78
CA HIS A 799 58.01 9.62 47.55
C HIS A 799 58.70 8.97 48.77
N ARG A 800 58.42 9.47 49.99
CA ARG A 800 58.94 8.87 51.23
C ARG A 800 58.39 7.47 51.48
N LYS A 801 57.11 7.24 51.17
CA LYS A 801 56.44 5.94 51.37
C LYS A 801 57.03 4.87 50.45
N ILE A 802 57.24 5.21 49.17
CA ILE A 802 57.92 4.37 48.18
C ILE A 802 59.34 4.04 48.66
N ALA A 803 60.16 5.07 48.95
CA ALA A 803 61.55 4.90 49.40
C ALA A 803 61.67 4.05 50.67
N LYS A 804 60.75 4.22 51.62
CA LYS A 804 60.77 3.48 52.90
C LYS A 804 60.40 2.00 52.72
N ARG A 805 59.58 1.66 51.72
CA ARG A 805 59.17 0.27 51.46
C ARG A 805 60.09 -0.45 50.47
N SER A 806 60.80 0.27 49.61
CA SER A 806 61.79 -0.29 48.70
C SER A 806 63.13 -0.60 49.39
N CYS A 807 63.51 0.19 50.41
CA CYS A 807 64.66 -0.07 51.27
C CYS A 807 64.31 -1.05 52.39
#